data_AF-A0A6L5QK54-F1
#
_entry.id   AF-A0A6L5QK54-F1
#
_cell.length_a   1.000
_cell.length_b   1.000
_cell.length_c   1.000
_cell.angle_alpha   90.00
_cell.angle_beta   90.00
_cell.angle_gamma   90.00
#
_symmetry.space_group_name_H-M   'P 1'
#
loop_
_entity.id
_entity.type
_entity.pdbx_description
1 polymer ?
#
loop_
_entity_poly.entity_id
_entity_poly.type
_entity_poly.pdbx_seq_one_letter_code
_entity_poly.pdbx_strand_id
1 'polypeptide(L)'
;MRILQQRLLRGANLYSRFPSLLAVVESPLDEAGPQLAYTSRFLQQACGEAVEFAHAEAVAGAPTQWRVVVQYQLEHVGQAALVAAVELISATERGEAPDVPAAVASLRALAASMQLSDSARTIAREAEAMGIPVQRISEHAGLIRLGWGARQWRYVDSAGDDNRLLTNTLLHDRQLMRSLLIEAQLPVPFEHFEHPQRQPGERLRVQVMDGEAQNAPPEARHISERAAGTLGLAHAQVDLLPGRRGPTVDAVLGTAPPSHDQRVLLRELRAAPDQARIPVIGITGTNGKTTTTLMIAHAVQLAGYRTGCASTQGLALDGEVYAQGDCTGYWSHRSILASPQTEFAVLETARGGLLKRGLAYDRCSVGVMLNVSDDHLGLDGVETVEQLARVKSLVVTSAAVAVLNADDGHCVAMRARLAPAARAIYFSMRPDNAVLLAHLAQGGDAVWLDNDVIMLSQRQVRQRVMPAAHIPATCGGLARYNIANSLAAAAALSASGFTVAQISAGLASFESNAANNPLRSNVFELGPISIVLDYAHNPAAYSALATLARGLAQGQGQSKATGQNPGRVLAVVTSPGDRRDADLTRTGATCAMHFDQLFVYESASRGRVVGEAAELISAGARAAGGAVVSTYVEAAPAVQAAYRACQPGDVLVFACGTEVSTLIEAIREIDAPAAERLAQQAAPAA
;
A
#
# COMPACT_ATOMS: atom_id res chain seq x y z
N MET A 1 32.53 -16.35 -0.01
CA MET A 1 31.24 -15.70 -0.42
C MET A 1 30.89 -14.48 0.46
N ARG A 2 30.09 -13.50 -0.01
CA ARG A 2 29.64 -12.30 0.76
C ARG A 2 28.14 -11.98 0.56
N ILE A 3 27.42 -11.59 1.62
CA ILE A 3 26.05 -11.03 1.49
C ILE A 3 26.13 -9.53 1.20
N LEU A 4 25.49 -9.06 0.13
CA LEU A 4 25.41 -7.64 -0.25
C LEU A 4 24.14 -6.96 0.28
N GLN A 5 23.02 -7.68 0.25
CA GLN A 5 21.72 -7.18 0.70
C GLN A 5 20.89 -8.33 1.26
N GLN A 6 20.07 -8.05 2.27
CA GLN A 6 19.12 -8.99 2.85
C GLN A 6 17.78 -8.29 3.09
N ARG A 7 16.68 -8.97 2.77
CA ARG A 7 15.30 -8.49 2.93
C ARG A 7 14.41 -9.64 3.43
N LEU A 8 13.40 -9.29 4.22
CA LEU A 8 12.45 -10.25 4.79
C LEU A 8 11.07 -10.02 4.16
N LEU A 9 10.65 -10.98 3.34
CA LEU A 9 9.33 -11.03 2.74
C LEU A 9 8.42 -11.75 3.75
N ARG A 10 7.61 -10.99 4.48
CA ARG A 10 6.89 -11.47 5.69
C ARG A 10 5.50 -12.07 5.41
N GLY A 11 5.20 -12.32 4.14
CA GLY A 11 3.94 -12.91 3.67
C GLY A 11 4.04 -13.32 2.22
N ALA A 12 2.89 -13.46 1.54
CA ALA A 12 2.86 -13.82 0.13
C ALA A 12 3.68 -12.84 -0.72
N ASN A 13 4.52 -13.37 -1.59
CA ASN A 13 5.53 -12.64 -2.35
C ASN A 13 5.71 -13.23 -3.77
N LEU A 14 6.66 -12.69 -4.54
CA LEU A 14 6.82 -13.04 -5.96
C LEU A 14 7.44 -14.42 -6.23
N TYR A 15 7.98 -15.04 -5.18
CA TYR A 15 8.67 -16.33 -5.22
C TYR A 15 7.83 -17.41 -4.55
N SER A 16 7.19 -17.09 -3.42
CA SER A 16 6.43 -18.02 -2.60
C SER A 16 5.18 -17.38 -2.00
N ARG A 17 4.20 -18.22 -1.64
CA ARG A 17 3.02 -17.84 -0.84
C ARG A 17 3.38 -17.67 0.64
N PHE A 18 4.52 -18.23 1.05
CA PHE A 18 5.00 -18.27 2.43
C PHE A 18 6.07 -17.19 2.69
N PRO A 19 6.28 -16.78 3.96
CA PRO A 19 7.38 -15.91 4.33
C PRO A 19 8.72 -16.43 3.80
N SER A 20 9.55 -15.52 3.28
CA SER A 20 10.81 -15.85 2.61
C SER A 20 11.86 -14.78 2.85
N LEU A 21 13.08 -15.22 3.11
CA LEU A 21 14.26 -14.38 3.20
C LEU A 21 14.83 -14.26 1.79
N LEU A 22 14.98 -13.03 1.30
CA LEU A 22 15.65 -12.72 0.05
C LEU A 22 17.02 -12.12 0.36
N ALA A 23 18.08 -12.69 -0.21
CA ALA A 23 19.42 -12.14 -0.15
C ALA A 23 19.98 -11.92 -1.55
N VAL A 24 20.74 -10.85 -1.74
CA VAL A 24 21.67 -10.71 -2.86
C VAL A 24 23.05 -11.01 -2.31
N VAL A 25 23.72 -12.00 -2.89
CA VAL A 25 25.05 -12.45 -2.47
C VAL A 25 26.03 -12.38 -3.63
N GLU A 26 27.30 -12.19 -3.32
CA GLU A 26 28.40 -12.11 -4.25
C GLU A 26 29.39 -13.25 -3.99
N SER A 27 29.77 -13.95 -5.05
CA SER A 27 30.75 -15.03 -5.00
C SER A 27 31.41 -15.24 -6.35
N PRO A 28 32.70 -15.62 -6.39
CA PRO A 28 33.34 -16.09 -7.62
C PRO A 28 32.96 -17.54 -8.00
N LEU A 29 32.17 -18.26 -7.18
CA LEU A 29 31.75 -19.63 -7.50
C LEU A 29 30.53 -19.67 -8.46
N ASP A 30 30.63 -20.48 -9.51
CA ASP A 30 29.62 -20.65 -10.56
C ASP A 30 28.25 -21.16 -10.07
N GLU A 31 28.18 -21.81 -8.90
CA GLU A 31 26.94 -22.32 -8.30
C GLU A 31 26.65 -21.76 -6.90
N ALA A 32 27.26 -20.62 -6.53
CA ALA A 32 27.11 -20.01 -5.21
C ALA A 32 25.66 -19.83 -4.76
N GLY A 33 24.79 -19.35 -5.66
CA GLY A 33 23.37 -19.13 -5.37
C GLY A 33 22.63 -20.42 -5.01
N PRO A 34 22.59 -21.43 -5.90
CA PRO A 34 21.98 -22.73 -5.63
C PRO A 34 22.54 -23.42 -4.39
N GLN A 35 23.87 -23.42 -4.19
CA GLN A 35 24.52 -24.02 -3.03
C GLN A 35 24.12 -23.33 -1.72
N LEU A 36 24.07 -21.98 -1.69
CA LEU A 36 23.63 -21.23 -0.54
C LEU A 36 22.13 -21.46 -0.23
N ALA A 37 21.29 -21.44 -1.26
CA ALA A 37 19.85 -21.68 -1.14
C ALA A 37 19.55 -23.08 -0.55
N TYR A 38 20.23 -24.11 -1.07
CA TYR A 38 20.10 -25.47 -0.57
C TYR A 38 20.62 -25.61 0.86
N THR A 39 21.81 -25.09 1.16
CA THR A 39 22.45 -25.22 2.48
C THR A 39 21.66 -24.48 3.56
N SER A 40 21.19 -23.27 3.28
CA SER A 40 20.33 -22.50 4.20
C SER A 40 19.00 -23.22 4.49
N ARG A 41 18.36 -23.83 3.47
CA ARG A 41 17.18 -24.67 3.68
C ARG A 41 17.50 -25.91 4.51
N PHE A 42 18.57 -26.63 4.18
CA PHE A 42 19.00 -27.83 4.90
C PHE A 42 19.25 -27.55 6.39
N LEU A 43 19.92 -26.44 6.72
CA LEU A 43 20.17 -26.05 8.11
C LEU A 43 18.87 -25.79 8.88
N GLN A 44 17.88 -25.11 8.28
CA GLN A 44 16.56 -24.92 8.89
C GLN A 44 15.84 -26.28 9.11
N GLN A 45 15.83 -27.15 8.10
CA GLN A 45 15.24 -28.49 8.19
C GLN A 45 15.90 -29.34 9.28
N ALA A 46 17.24 -29.31 9.38
CA ALA A 46 18.00 -30.01 10.42
C ALA A 46 17.68 -29.53 11.84
N CYS A 47 17.13 -28.32 11.99
CA CYS A 47 16.66 -27.78 13.28
C CYS A 47 15.21 -28.15 13.60
N GLY A 48 14.48 -28.76 12.66
CA GLY A 48 13.08 -29.15 12.81
C GLY A 48 12.07 -28.19 12.16
N GLU A 49 12.55 -27.17 11.43
CA GLU A 49 11.66 -26.20 10.77
C GLU A 49 11.07 -26.75 9.46
N ALA A 50 9.75 -26.59 9.28
CA ALA A 50 9.02 -27.02 8.10
C ALA A 50 9.24 -26.06 6.92
N VAL A 51 10.43 -26.10 6.33
CA VAL A 51 10.84 -25.25 5.20
C VAL A 51 11.06 -26.11 3.97
N GLU A 52 10.38 -25.81 2.87
CA GLU A 52 10.47 -26.58 1.62
C GLU A 52 11.01 -25.73 0.46
N PHE A 53 10.56 -24.49 0.36
CA PHE A 53 10.89 -23.60 -0.74
C PHE A 53 12.29 -22.99 -0.60
N ALA A 54 13.10 -23.15 -1.64
CA ALA A 54 14.33 -22.43 -1.87
C ALA A 54 14.52 -22.19 -3.37
N HIS A 55 15.07 -21.04 -3.74
CA HIS A 55 15.29 -20.62 -5.12
C HIS A 55 16.56 -19.78 -5.21
N ALA A 56 17.24 -19.85 -6.36
CA ALA A 56 18.35 -18.98 -6.69
C ALA A 56 18.30 -18.62 -8.18
N GLU A 57 18.58 -17.35 -8.49
CA GLU A 57 18.74 -16.83 -9.85
C GLU A 57 19.97 -15.91 -9.91
N ALA A 58 20.69 -15.91 -11.02
CA ALA A 58 21.78 -14.96 -11.25
C ALA A 58 21.22 -13.54 -11.42
N VAL A 59 21.94 -12.53 -10.93
CA VAL A 59 21.54 -11.12 -11.10
C VAL A 59 21.93 -10.67 -12.52
N ALA A 60 20.94 -10.24 -13.30
CA ALA A 60 21.17 -9.77 -14.66
C ALA A 60 22.21 -8.62 -14.68
N GLY A 61 23.24 -8.77 -15.53
CA GLY A 61 24.33 -7.80 -15.64
C GLY A 61 25.43 -7.90 -14.56
N ALA A 62 25.29 -8.78 -13.56
CA ALA A 62 26.26 -8.94 -12.48
C ALA A 62 26.66 -10.44 -12.32
N PRO A 63 27.67 -10.94 -13.06
CA PRO A 63 27.92 -12.38 -13.21
C PRO A 63 28.35 -13.09 -11.92
N THR A 64 28.90 -12.36 -10.94
CA THR A 64 29.27 -12.89 -9.61
C THR A 64 28.15 -12.77 -8.58
N GLN A 65 27.00 -12.21 -8.94
CA GLN A 65 25.91 -11.93 -8.00
C GLN A 65 24.71 -12.84 -8.20
N TRP A 66 24.18 -13.35 -7.09
CA TRP A 66 23.07 -14.26 -7.02
C TRP A 66 21.97 -13.70 -6.13
N ARG A 67 20.72 -13.77 -6.58
CA ARG A 67 19.56 -13.56 -5.74
C ARG A 67 19.10 -14.91 -5.21
N VAL A 68 19.24 -15.10 -3.91
CA VAL A 68 18.86 -16.30 -3.17
C VAL A 68 17.59 -16.02 -2.37
N VAL A 69 16.59 -16.88 -2.50
CA VAL A 69 15.31 -16.76 -1.78
C VAL A 69 15.03 -18.08 -1.07
N VAL A 70 14.92 -18.05 0.26
CA VAL A 70 14.69 -19.24 1.08
C VAL A 70 13.49 -18.98 1.98
N GLN A 71 12.53 -19.90 2.02
CA GLN A 71 11.41 -19.82 2.97
C GLN A 71 11.94 -19.87 4.40
N TYR A 72 11.21 -19.27 5.33
CA TYR A 72 11.45 -19.42 6.77
C TYR A 72 10.14 -19.61 7.52
N GLN A 73 10.22 -20.24 8.69
CA GLN A 73 9.13 -20.33 9.67
C GLN A 73 9.39 -19.36 10.82
N LEU A 74 10.63 -19.34 11.33
CA LEU A 74 11.14 -18.34 12.26
C LEU A 74 12.16 -17.46 11.54
N GLU A 75 11.93 -16.16 11.54
CA GLU A 75 12.74 -15.12 10.90
C GLU A 75 14.18 -15.17 11.39
N HIS A 76 14.40 -15.10 12.71
CA HIS A 76 15.76 -15.13 13.26
C HIS A 76 16.52 -16.43 12.92
N VAL A 77 15.82 -17.58 12.88
CA VAL A 77 16.42 -18.87 12.50
C VAL A 77 16.77 -18.89 11.01
N GLY A 78 15.89 -18.38 10.13
CA GLY A 78 16.15 -18.24 8.70
C GLY A 78 17.32 -17.29 8.40
N GLN A 79 17.42 -16.17 9.13
CA GLN A 79 18.55 -15.25 9.03
C GLN A 79 19.87 -15.91 9.47
N ALA A 80 19.88 -16.53 10.65
CA ALA A 80 21.06 -17.22 11.16
C ALA A 80 21.47 -18.41 10.28
N ALA A 81 20.51 -19.15 9.72
CA ALA A 81 20.77 -20.26 8.80
C ALA A 81 21.35 -19.80 7.46
N LEU A 82 20.99 -18.61 6.95
CA LEU A 82 21.67 -18.04 5.79
C LEU A 82 23.12 -17.67 6.11
N VAL A 83 23.36 -17.00 7.24
CA VAL A 83 24.73 -16.60 7.66
C VAL A 83 25.61 -17.84 7.86
N ALA A 84 25.15 -18.82 8.62
CA ALA A 84 25.86 -20.08 8.82
C ALA A 84 26.12 -20.83 7.50
N ALA A 85 25.19 -20.80 6.54
CA ALA A 85 25.41 -21.39 5.23
C ALA A 85 26.51 -20.66 4.43
N VAL A 86 26.59 -19.33 4.50
CA VAL A 86 27.71 -18.55 3.90
C VAL A 86 29.04 -18.90 4.56
N GLU A 87 29.07 -19.04 5.88
CA GLU A 87 30.27 -19.41 6.64
C GLU A 87 30.77 -20.82 6.29
N LEU A 88 29.88 -21.82 6.26
CA LEU A 88 30.21 -23.20 5.92
C LEU A 88 30.72 -23.33 4.47
N ILE A 89 30.07 -22.68 3.51
CA ILE A 89 30.54 -22.67 2.11
C ILE A 89 31.90 -21.95 2.02
N SER A 90 32.05 -20.80 2.68
CA SER A 90 33.32 -20.06 2.67
C SER A 90 34.45 -20.80 3.40
N ALA A 91 34.16 -21.69 4.35
CA ALA A 91 35.15 -22.59 4.95
C ALA A 91 35.66 -23.60 3.91
N THR A 92 34.77 -24.20 3.11
CA THR A 92 35.19 -25.08 2.00
C THR A 92 35.99 -24.33 0.92
N GLU A 93 35.66 -23.06 0.62
CA GLU A 93 36.46 -22.19 -0.26
C GLU A 93 37.90 -22.00 0.25
N ARG A 94 38.13 -22.04 1.58
CA ARG A 94 39.45 -21.91 2.22
C ARG A 94 40.18 -23.24 2.41
N GLY A 95 39.57 -24.38 2.05
CA GLY A 95 40.11 -25.71 2.32
C GLY A 95 39.96 -26.16 3.78
N GLU A 96 39.11 -25.49 4.56
CA GLU A 96 38.78 -25.85 5.94
C GLU A 96 37.64 -26.87 5.98
N ALA A 97 37.62 -27.73 7.00
CA ALA A 97 36.50 -28.64 7.24
C ALA A 97 35.31 -27.88 7.85
N PRO A 98 34.13 -27.84 7.20
CA PRO A 98 32.98 -27.09 7.70
C PRO A 98 32.30 -27.81 8.89
N ASP A 99 32.19 -27.15 10.04
CA ASP A 99 31.52 -27.70 11.24
C ASP A 99 29.99 -27.56 11.16
N VAL A 100 29.39 -28.37 10.27
CA VAL A 100 27.93 -28.49 10.13
C VAL A 100 27.26 -28.90 11.46
N PRO A 101 27.79 -29.85 12.26
CA PRO A 101 27.23 -30.18 13.57
C PRO A 101 27.10 -28.98 14.52
N ALA A 102 28.13 -28.14 14.66
CA ALA A 102 28.08 -26.95 15.52
C ALA A 102 27.07 -25.92 14.99
N ALA A 103 27.02 -25.69 13.67
CA ALA A 103 26.04 -24.80 13.06
C ALA A 103 24.59 -25.26 13.34
N VAL A 104 24.30 -26.55 13.14
CA VAL A 104 22.97 -27.13 13.45
C VAL A 104 22.67 -27.09 14.94
N ALA A 105 23.64 -27.32 15.83
CA ALA A 105 23.43 -27.23 17.27
C ALA A 105 23.07 -25.80 17.72
N SER A 106 23.78 -24.80 17.21
CA SER A 106 23.52 -23.37 17.46
C SER A 106 22.13 -22.96 16.97
N LEU A 107 21.79 -23.29 15.72
CA LEU A 107 20.50 -22.98 15.13
C LEU A 107 19.33 -23.72 15.83
N ARG A 108 19.53 -24.96 16.28
CA ARG A 108 18.52 -25.70 17.04
C ARG A 108 18.31 -25.11 18.43
N ALA A 109 19.36 -24.61 19.09
CA ALA A 109 19.23 -23.89 20.36
C ALA A 109 18.48 -22.56 20.17
N LEU A 110 18.78 -21.82 19.10
CA LEU A 110 18.04 -20.60 18.74
C LEU A 110 16.57 -20.89 18.46
N ALA A 111 16.26 -21.89 17.63
CA ALA A 111 14.90 -22.30 17.32
C ALA A 111 14.15 -22.73 18.59
N ALA A 112 14.75 -23.56 19.44
CA ALA A 112 14.18 -23.99 20.72
C ALA A 112 13.82 -22.81 21.64
N SER A 113 14.65 -21.76 21.69
CA SER A 113 14.38 -20.55 22.48
C SER A 113 13.17 -19.73 21.99
N MET A 114 12.69 -20.03 20.77
CA MET A 114 11.61 -19.33 20.09
C MET A 114 10.40 -20.23 19.81
N GLN A 115 10.35 -21.49 20.23
CA GLN A 115 9.21 -22.36 19.91
C GLN A 115 7.92 -21.89 20.60
N LEU A 116 6.81 -21.94 19.86
CA LEU A 116 5.47 -21.96 20.46
C LEU A 116 5.31 -23.23 21.32
N SER A 117 4.51 -23.15 22.38
CA SER A 117 4.14 -24.30 23.20
C SER A 117 3.41 -25.38 22.37
N ASP A 118 3.30 -26.60 22.89
CA ASP A 118 2.53 -27.67 22.22
C ASP A 118 1.06 -27.30 22.01
N SER A 119 0.45 -26.60 22.98
CA SER A 119 -0.91 -26.06 22.89
C SER A 119 -1.05 -25.03 21.77
N ALA A 120 -0.20 -23.99 21.77
CA ALA A 120 -0.21 -22.95 20.74
C ALA A 120 0.10 -23.51 19.34
N ARG A 121 1.04 -24.47 19.22
CA ARG A 121 1.33 -25.18 17.96
C ARG A 121 0.14 -26.00 17.46
N THR A 122 -0.59 -26.65 18.36
CA THR A 122 -1.78 -27.44 17.99
C THR A 122 -2.88 -26.54 17.46
N ILE A 123 -3.18 -25.44 18.16
CA ILE A 123 -4.21 -24.46 17.74
C ILE A 123 -3.83 -23.79 16.41
N ALA A 124 -2.56 -23.40 16.23
CA ALA A 124 -2.07 -22.85 14.96
C ALA A 124 -2.29 -23.83 13.80
N ARG A 125 -1.85 -25.10 13.94
CA ARG A 125 -2.00 -26.12 12.91
C ARG A 125 -3.46 -26.44 12.58
N GLU A 126 -4.34 -26.50 13.58
CA GLU A 126 -5.76 -26.72 13.34
C GLU A 126 -6.40 -25.54 12.60
N ALA A 127 -6.07 -24.30 12.97
CA ALA A 127 -6.54 -23.11 12.28
C ALA A 127 -6.05 -23.06 10.82
N GLU A 128 -4.77 -23.34 10.57
CA GLU A 128 -4.21 -23.43 9.22
C GLU A 128 -4.89 -24.51 8.38
N ALA A 129 -5.15 -25.69 8.96
CA ALA A 129 -5.87 -26.79 8.29
C ALA A 129 -7.33 -26.43 7.95
N MET A 130 -7.94 -25.50 8.70
CA MET A 130 -9.25 -24.90 8.40
C MET A 130 -9.17 -23.72 7.41
N GLY A 131 -7.98 -23.37 6.92
CA GLY A 131 -7.77 -22.24 6.02
C GLY A 131 -7.88 -20.86 6.70
N ILE A 132 -7.85 -20.83 8.03
CA ILE A 132 -7.84 -19.62 8.86
C ILE A 132 -6.39 -19.08 8.89
N PRO A 133 -6.17 -17.76 8.68
CA PRO A 133 -4.82 -17.23 8.62
C PRO A 133 -4.27 -17.17 10.04
N VAL A 134 -3.10 -17.75 10.26
CA VAL A 134 -2.41 -17.67 11.55
C VAL A 134 -1.25 -16.70 11.43
N GLN A 135 -1.15 -15.78 12.38
CA GLN A 135 -0.06 -14.83 12.48
C GLN A 135 0.51 -14.83 13.88
N ARG A 136 1.78 -15.22 14.00
CA ARG A 136 2.54 -15.00 15.23
C ARG A 136 2.89 -13.51 15.37
N ILE A 137 2.61 -12.92 16.52
CA ILE A 137 2.81 -11.48 16.74
C ILE A 137 4.28 -11.16 17.05
N SER A 138 4.93 -12.00 17.86
CA SER A 138 6.36 -11.93 18.20
C SER A 138 6.95 -13.34 18.27
N GLU A 139 8.16 -13.53 17.76
CA GLU A 139 8.86 -14.83 17.76
C GLU A 139 9.38 -15.23 19.14
N HIS A 140 9.50 -14.26 20.04
CA HIS A 140 9.89 -14.48 21.44
C HIS A 140 8.68 -14.78 22.35
N ALA A 141 7.46 -14.71 21.80
CA ALA A 141 6.22 -14.79 22.56
C ALA A 141 5.31 -15.94 22.10
N GLY A 142 4.40 -16.34 22.98
CA GLY A 142 3.35 -17.32 22.68
C GLY A 142 2.12 -16.77 21.95
N LEU A 143 2.03 -15.44 21.73
CA LEU A 143 0.82 -14.83 21.16
C LEU A 143 0.68 -15.09 19.66
N ILE A 144 -0.40 -15.79 19.30
CA ILE A 144 -0.85 -15.99 17.92
C ILE A 144 -2.20 -15.28 17.70
N ARG A 145 -2.36 -14.66 16.54
CA ARG A 145 -3.64 -14.18 15.99
C ARG A 145 -4.16 -15.23 15.00
N LEU A 146 -5.46 -15.51 15.05
CA LEU A 146 -6.16 -16.35 14.10
C LEU A 146 -7.21 -15.45 13.41
N GLY A 147 -7.14 -15.26 12.09
CA GLY A 147 -8.08 -14.36 11.40
C GLY A 147 -7.67 -12.89 11.37
N TRP A 148 -8.54 -12.06 10.79
CA TRP A 148 -8.31 -10.63 10.53
C TRP A 148 -9.49 -9.76 10.96
N GLY A 149 -9.23 -8.50 11.31
CA GLY A 149 -10.26 -7.50 11.59
C GLY A 149 -11.10 -7.81 12.83
N ALA A 150 -12.37 -7.39 12.81
CA ALA A 150 -13.42 -7.73 13.79
C ALA A 150 -13.77 -9.23 13.86
N ARG A 151 -13.15 -10.04 13.01
CA ARG A 151 -13.30 -11.49 12.90
C ARG A 151 -12.08 -12.26 13.42
N GLN A 152 -11.08 -11.57 13.97
CA GLN A 152 -9.89 -12.19 14.53
C GLN A 152 -10.14 -12.77 15.92
N TRP A 153 -9.36 -13.80 16.25
CA TRP A 153 -9.16 -14.35 17.58
C TRP A 153 -7.69 -14.21 17.97
N ARG A 154 -7.39 -14.31 19.27
CA ARG A 154 -6.03 -14.28 19.79
C ARG A 154 -5.87 -15.39 20.82
N TYR A 155 -4.70 -16.02 20.83
CA TYR A 155 -4.40 -17.12 21.74
C TYR A 155 -2.99 -16.96 22.33
N VAL A 156 -2.87 -17.15 23.63
CA VAL A 156 -1.61 -17.29 24.38
C VAL A 156 -1.85 -18.19 25.60
N ASP A 157 -0.90 -19.08 25.91
CA ASP A 157 -1.10 -20.16 26.89
C ASP A 157 -1.35 -19.71 28.33
N SER A 158 -1.03 -18.45 28.66
CA SER A 158 -1.09 -17.88 30.00
C SER A 158 -2.18 -16.82 30.20
N ALA A 159 -3.08 -16.63 29.22
CA ALA A 159 -4.29 -15.83 29.41
C ALA A 159 -5.32 -16.61 30.26
N GLY A 160 -6.06 -15.90 31.12
CA GLY A 160 -7.29 -16.42 31.72
C GLY A 160 -8.48 -16.26 30.77
N ASP A 161 -9.62 -16.88 31.09
CA ASP A 161 -10.81 -17.12 30.24
C ASP A 161 -11.39 -15.91 29.47
N ASP A 162 -11.02 -14.68 29.79
CA ASP A 162 -11.40 -13.53 28.97
C ASP A 162 -10.43 -13.37 27.78
N ASN A 163 -10.92 -13.68 26.58
CA ASN A 163 -10.30 -13.39 25.28
C ASN A 163 -9.87 -11.90 25.11
N ARG A 164 -10.27 -11.01 26.02
CA ARG A 164 -9.91 -9.58 26.08
C ARG A 164 -8.96 -9.20 27.23
N LEU A 165 -8.58 -10.11 28.13
CA LEU A 165 -7.53 -9.89 29.13
C LEU A 165 -6.18 -10.51 28.68
N LEU A 166 -5.63 -9.97 27.60
CA LEU A 166 -4.21 -10.17 27.28
C LEU A 166 -3.29 -9.49 28.32
N THR A 167 -3.84 -8.63 29.17
CA THR A 167 -3.15 -7.65 30.02
C THR A 167 -2.01 -8.24 30.86
N ASN A 168 -2.22 -9.34 31.61
CA ASN A 168 -1.16 -9.83 32.49
C ASN A 168 0.08 -10.32 31.71
N THR A 169 -0.10 -11.05 30.60
CA THR A 169 1.01 -11.54 29.78
C THR A 169 1.68 -10.43 28.97
N LEU A 170 0.90 -9.48 28.42
CA LEU A 170 1.43 -8.35 27.66
C LEU A 170 2.35 -7.44 28.46
N LEU A 171 2.07 -7.24 29.74
CA LEU A 171 2.83 -6.33 30.60
C LEU A 171 4.20 -6.88 31.02
N HIS A 172 4.41 -8.20 30.91
CA HIS A 172 5.66 -8.87 31.26
C HIS A 172 6.57 -9.13 30.05
N ASP A 173 6.01 -9.32 28.84
CA ASP A 173 6.80 -9.54 27.62
C ASP A 173 7.06 -8.24 26.84
N ARG A 174 8.29 -7.73 26.98
CA ARG A 174 8.75 -6.48 26.34
C ARG A 174 8.77 -6.56 24.81
N GLN A 175 9.07 -7.71 24.22
CA GLN A 175 9.15 -7.85 22.75
C GLN A 175 7.75 -8.00 22.15
N LEU A 176 6.86 -8.71 22.83
CA LEU A 176 5.45 -8.78 22.47
C LEU A 176 4.78 -7.40 22.52
N MET A 177 4.96 -6.65 23.61
CA MET A 177 4.45 -5.29 23.75
C MET A 177 4.99 -4.39 22.62
N ARG A 178 6.30 -4.43 22.33
CA ARG A 178 6.90 -3.69 21.21
C ARG A 178 6.23 -4.01 19.87
N SER A 179 6.07 -5.29 19.54
CA SER A 179 5.45 -5.71 18.27
C SER A 179 4.01 -5.22 18.14
N LEU A 180 3.24 -5.24 19.24
CA LEU A 180 1.86 -4.78 19.28
C LEU A 180 1.74 -3.24 19.21
N LEU A 181 2.63 -2.49 19.85
CA LEU A 181 2.69 -1.02 19.74
C LEU A 181 2.98 -0.58 18.29
N ILE A 182 3.92 -1.24 17.61
CA ILE A 182 4.23 -1.01 16.18
C ILE A 182 3.01 -1.32 15.32
N GLU A 183 2.30 -2.41 15.60
CA GLU A 183 1.10 -2.82 14.87
C GLU A 183 -0.08 -1.84 15.10
N ALA A 184 -0.19 -1.28 16.31
CA ALA A 184 -1.12 -0.21 16.64
C ALA A 184 -0.72 1.17 16.07
N GLN A 185 0.45 1.28 15.42
CA GLN A 185 1.04 2.53 14.90
C GLN A 185 1.36 3.57 15.97
N LEU A 186 1.69 3.11 17.18
CA LEU A 186 2.17 3.99 18.25
C LEU A 186 3.70 4.15 18.13
N PRO A 187 4.26 5.37 18.33
CA PRO A 187 5.69 5.62 18.23
C PRO A 187 6.47 4.85 19.31
N VAL A 188 7.49 4.10 18.88
CA VAL A 188 8.42 3.40 19.76
C VAL A 188 9.81 4.02 19.63
N PRO A 189 10.42 4.57 20.71
CA PRO A 189 11.74 5.21 20.64
C PRO A 189 12.84 4.26 20.14
N PHE A 190 13.63 4.70 19.16
CA PHE A 190 14.67 3.90 18.53
C PHE A 190 15.90 3.63 19.43
N GLU A 191 16.30 4.59 20.27
CA GLU A 191 17.68 4.69 20.79
C GLU A 191 18.06 3.81 22.00
N HIS A 192 17.24 2.83 22.43
CA HIS A 192 17.37 2.30 23.81
C HIS A 192 17.45 0.76 23.97
N PHE A 193 17.75 -0.01 22.91
CA PHE A 193 17.56 -1.47 22.93
C PHE A 193 18.69 -2.37 22.37
N GLU A 194 19.85 -1.85 21.96
CA GLU A 194 20.97 -2.69 21.44
C GLU A 194 21.94 -3.22 22.50
N HIS A 195 21.70 -2.99 23.79
CA HIS A 195 22.58 -3.48 24.88
C HIS A 195 21.83 -4.36 25.89
N PRO A 196 22.28 -5.62 26.13
CA PRO A 196 21.67 -6.55 27.08
C PRO A 196 22.07 -6.30 28.54
N GLN A 197 22.81 -5.23 28.85
CA GLN A 197 23.20 -4.87 30.21
C GLN A 197 22.35 -3.71 30.74
N ARG A 198 21.18 -4.04 31.29
CA ARG A 198 20.41 -3.17 32.19
C ARG A 198 20.49 -3.73 33.61
N GLN A 199 20.59 -2.86 34.60
CA GLN A 199 20.76 -3.30 36.00
C GLN A 199 19.45 -3.90 36.55
N PRO A 200 19.52 -4.91 37.45
CA PRO A 200 18.33 -5.45 38.10
C PRO A 200 17.53 -4.35 38.80
N GLY A 201 16.31 -4.08 38.31
CA GLY A 201 15.43 -3.03 38.84
C GLY A 201 14.94 -2.01 37.81
N GLU A 202 15.50 -1.97 36.60
CA GLU A 202 15.06 -1.05 35.54
C GLU A 202 13.70 -1.45 34.93
N ARG A 203 12.67 -0.60 35.08
CA ARG A 203 11.28 -0.91 34.69
C ARG A 203 10.80 -0.15 33.45
N LEU A 204 10.26 -0.91 32.48
CA LEU A 204 9.21 -0.46 31.57
C LEU A 204 7.85 -0.63 32.24
N ARG A 205 6.84 0.02 31.67
CA ARG A 205 5.55 0.30 32.28
C ARG A 205 4.67 0.86 31.08
N VAL A 206 3.32 0.89 31.09
CA VAL A 206 2.30 1.37 30.08
C VAL A 206 0.96 1.77 30.78
N GLN A 207 0.51 3.04 30.83
CA GLN A 207 -0.57 3.40 31.78
C GLN A 207 -1.98 3.04 31.32
N VAL A 208 -2.60 2.17 32.12
CA VAL A 208 -4.02 1.85 32.13
C VAL A 208 -4.68 2.74 33.19
N MET A 209 -5.29 3.84 32.75
CA MET A 209 -5.99 4.78 33.63
C MET A 209 -7.46 4.41 33.81
N ASP A 210 -8.00 4.77 34.97
CA ASP A 210 -9.43 4.86 35.24
C ASP A 210 -9.78 6.34 35.48
N GLY A 211 -10.97 6.77 35.05
CA GLY A 211 -11.57 8.09 35.37
C GLY A 211 -10.98 9.37 34.74
N GLU A 212 -9.67 9.63 34.81
CA GLU A 212 -9.14 11.02 34.69
C GLU A 212 -8.87 11.54 33.25
N ALA A 213 -8.92 10.69 32.21
CA ALA A 213 -8.66 11.10 30.82
C ALA A 213 -9.79 11.93 30.15
N GLN A 214 -10.77 12.43 30.92
CA GLN A 214 -11.89 13.22 30.39
C GLN A 214 -11.47 14.54 29.73
N ASN A 215 -10.26 15.04 30.03
CA ASN A 215 -9.73 16.31 29.53
C ASN A 215 -8.73 16.19 28.36
N ALA A 216 -8.50 15.00 27.82
CA ALA A 216 -7.65 14.82 26.64
C ALA A 216 -8.35 15.33 25.36
N PRO A 217 -7.62 15.86 24.36
CA PRO A 217 -8.20 16.18 23.05
C PRO A 217 -8.89 14.95 22.44
N PRO A 218 -10.07 15.10 21.80
CA PRO A 218 -10.84 13.95 21.28
C PRO A 218 -10.05 13.03 20.35
N GLU A 219 -9.21 13.61 19.48
CA GLU A 219 -8.33 12.89 18.55
C GLU A 219 -7.32 11.99 19.29
N ALA A 220 -6.64 12.51 20.31
CA ALA A 220 -5.68 11.75 21.12
C ALA A 220 -6.40 10.59 21.83
N ARG A 221 -7.58 10.86 22.40
CA ARG A 221 -8.40 9.85 23.06
C ARG A 221 -8.86 8.75 22.08
N HIS A 222 -9.29 9.10 20.87
CA HIS A 222 -9.67 8.11 19.85
C HIS A 222 -8.46 7.24 19.46
N ILE A 223 -7.30 7.84 19.20
CA ILE A 223 -6.06 7.12 18.87
C ILE A 223 -5.70 6.12 19.99
N SER A 224 -5.84 6.53 21.26
CA SER A 224 -5.63 5.69 22.43
C SER A 224 -6.65 4.57 22.58
N GLU A 225 -7.94 4.83 22.38
CA GLU A 225 -9.01 3.81 22.44
C GLU A 225 -8.91 2.78 21.29
N ARG A 226 -8.60 3.22 20.07
CA ARG A 226 -8.28 2.37 18.91
C ARG A 226 -7.03 1.52 19.16
N ALA A 227 -5.98 2.12 19.71
CA ALA A 227 -4.76 1.40 20.05
C ALA A 227 -5.04 0.35 21.14
N ALA A 228 -5.72 0.72 22.23
CA ALA A 228 -6.17 -0.21 23.26
C ALA A 228 -6.95 -1.39 22.68
N GLY A 229 -7.93 -1.15 21.79
CA GLY A 229 -8.61 -2.20 21.04
C GLY A 229 -7.64 -3.09 20.25
N THR A 230 -6.71 -2.49 19.50
CA THR A 230 -5.68 -3.21 18.72
C THR A 230 -4.71 -4.01 19.60
N LEU A 231 -4.43 -3.55 20.82
CA LEU A 231 -3.61 -4.28 21.81
C LEU A 231 -4.38 -5.42 22.48
N GLY A 232 -5.72 -5.45 22.38
CA GLY A 232 -6.55 -6.36 23.17
C GLY A 232 -6.65 -5.92 24.64
N LEU A 233 -6.76 -4.61 24.81
CA LEU A 233 -6.88 -3.87 26.07
C LEU A 233 -8.15 -3.01 26.06
N ALA A 234 -9.24 -3.47 25.43
CA ALA A 234 -10.44 -2.65 25.21
C ALA A 234 -11.16 -2.16 26.49
N HIS A 235 -10.80 -2.71 27.66
CA HIS A 235 -11.25 -2.29 28.99
C HIS A 235 -10.21 -1.43 29.73
N ALA A 236 -9.22 -0.89 29.01
CA ALA A 236 -8.04 -0.22 29.54
C ALA A 236 -7.60 0.92 28.59
N GLN A 237 -7.58 2.16 29.06
CA GLN A 237 -7.06 3.28 28.26
C GLN A 237 -5.53 3.19 28.13
N VAL A 238 -4.95 3.82 27.08
CA VAL A 238 -3.51 3.75 26.79
C VAL A 238 -2.99 5.14 26.44
N ASP A 239 -2.43 5.86 27.42
CA ASP A 239 -1.89 7.20 27.18
C ASP A 239 -0.43 7.20 26.70
N LEU A 240 -0.17 8.01 25.66
CA LEU A 240 1.16 8.36 25.18
C LEU A 240 1.63 9.70 25.80
N LEU A 241 2.24 9.62 26.98
CA LEU A 241 2.81 10.80 27.63
C LEU A 241 4.13 11.24 26.98
N PRO A 242 4.33 12.54 26.66
CA PRO A 242 5.61 13.03 26.17
C PRO A 242 6.63 13.13 27.31
N GLY A 243 7.69 12.32 27.26
CA GLY A 243 8.72 12.32 28.30
C GLY A 243 10.01 11.58 27.90
N ARG A 244 11.15 11.99 28.48
CA ARG A 244 12.49 11.41 28.22
C ARG A 244 12.72 10.00 28.82
N ARG A 245 11.67 9.33 29.30
CA ARG A 245 11.71 7.96 29.86
C ARG A 245 10.42 7.22 29.48
N GLY A 246 10.50 5.90 29.37
CA GLY A 246 9.46 5.06 28.77
C GLY A 246 8.10 5.01 29.51
N PRO A 247 7.09 4.35 28.91
CA PRO A 247 5.65 4.43 29.29
C PRO A 247 5.34 3.95 30.76
N THR A 248 4.09 4.04 31.31
CA THR A 248 3.82 3.98 32.80
C THR A 248 2.65 3.12 33.41
N VAL A 249 2.76 1.78 33.63
CA VAL A 249 1.67 0.83 34.06
C VAL A 249 1.49 0.66 35.57
N ASP A 250 0.27 0.33 35.97
CA ASP A 250 -0.12 -0.08 37.31
C ASP A 250 -0.82 -1.46 37.32
N ALA A 251 -0.77 -2.14 38.48
CA ALA A 251 -1.00 -3.58 38.56
C ALA A 251 -2.45 -4.01 38.27
N VAL A 252 -2.62 -5.00 37.38
CA VAL A 252 -3.92 -5.62 37.09
C VAL A 252 -4.07 -6.90 37.91
N LEU A 253 -4.99 -6.87 38.86
CA LEU A 253 -5.39 -8.04 39.66
C LEU A 253 -6.46 -8.84 38.90
N GLY A 254 -6.14 -10.08 38.54
CA GLY A 254 -7.08 -11.02 37.93
C GLY A 254 -6.64 -12.45 38.17
N THR A 255 -7.50 -13.26 38.81
CA THR A 255 -7.26 -14.68 39.05
C THR A 255 -7.46 -15.49 37.76
N ALA A 256 -6.52 -16.38 37.44
CA ALA A 256 -6.60 -17.25 36.27
C ALA A 256 -7.66 -18.37 36.44
N PRO A 257 -8.55 -18.59 35.46
CA PRO A 257 -9.46 -19.74 35.42
C PRO A 257 -9.03 -20.80 34.36
N PRO A 258 -9.76 -21.92 34.17
CA PRO A 258 -9.17 -23.17 33.68
C PRO A 258 -9.68 -23.74 32.33
N SER A 259 -8.75 -23.87 31.36
CA SER A 259 -8.63 -24.91 30.30
C SER A 259 -9.83 -25.40 29.46
N HIS A 260 -11.03 -24.85 29.61
CA HIS A 260 -12.20 -25.19 28.80
C HIS A 260 -12.14 -24.58 27.38
N ASP A 261 -11.55 -23.39 27.27
CA ASP A 261 -11.67 -22.51 26.11
C ASP A 261 -10.98 -23.01 24.85
N GLN A 262 -9.91 -23.81 24.97
CA GLN A 262 -9.25 -24.41 23.81
C GLN A 262 -10.23 -25.26 22.98
N ARG A 263 -11.16 -25.97 23.63
CA ARG A 263 -12.17 -26.80 22.96
C ARG A 263 -13.34 -25.96 22.43
N VAL A 264 -13.65 -24.83 23.06
CA VAL A 264 -14.67 -23.89 22.60
C VAL A 264 -14.18 -23.17 21.34
N LEU A 265 -13.00 -22.55 21.39
CA LEU A 265 -12.36 -21.87 20.26
C LEU A 265 -12.27 -22.79 19.02
N LEU A 266 -11.72 -23.99 19.18
CA LEU A 266 -11.61 -24.94 18.06
C LEU A 266 -12.99 -25.40 17.54
N ARG A 267 -14.02 -25.48 18.39
CA ARG A 267 -15.39 -25.79 17.97
C ARG A 267 -16.04 -24.64 17.19
N GLU A 268 -15.84 -23.40 17.61
CA GLU A 268 -16.38 -22.21 16.95
C GLU A 268 -15.69 -21.96 15.60
N LEU A 269 -14.35 -22.05 15.55
CA LEU A 269 -13.58 -21.97 14.31
C LEU A 269 -13.97 -23.10 13.32
N ARG A 270 -14.23 -24.32 13.80
CA ARG A 270 -14.74 -25.44 12.97
C ARG A 270 -16.17 -25.21 12.47
N ALA A 271 -17.01 -24.51 13.23
CA ALA A 271 -18.39 -24.25 12.85
C ALA A 271 -18.51 -23.22 11.71
N ALA A 272 -17.57 -22.27 11.62
CA ALA A 272 -17.59 -21.23 10.59
C ALA A 272 -16.18 -20.69 10.24
N PRO A 273 -15.30 -21.46 9.57
CA PRO A 273 -13.92 -21.04 9.32
C PRO A 273 -13.80 -19.79 8.43
N ASP A 274 -14.75 -19.55 7.52
CA ASP A 274 -14.82 -18.31 6.73
C ASP A 274 -15.20 -17.08 7.56
N GLN A 275 -15.79 -17.24 8.74
CA GLN A 275 -16.06 -16.13 9.66
C GLN A 275 -14.81 -15.62 10.36
N ALA A 276 -13.63 -16.23 10.21
CA ALA A 276 -12.38 -15.68 10.72
C ALA A 276 -11.76 -14.58 9.82
N ARG A 277 -12.41 -14.22 8.70
CA ARG A 277 -11.88 -13.26 7.72
C ARG A 277 -12.88 -12.17 7.40
N ILE A 278 -12.46 -10.92 7.56
CA ILE A 278 -13.15 -9.77 6.95
C ILE A 278 -12.95 -9.76 5.43
N PRO A 279 -13.87 -9.11 4.66
CA PRO A 279 -13.60 -8.80 3.27
C PRO A 279 -12.37 -7.90 3.13
N VAL A 280 -11.55 -8.19 2.12
CA VAL A 280 -10.36 -7.39 1.78
C VAL A 280 -10.39 -7.08 0.29
N ILE A 281 -10.32 -5.80 -0.07
CA ILE A 281 -10.05 -5.34 -1.43
C ILE A 281 -8.60 -4.83 -1.48
N GLY A 282 -7.74 -5.51 -2.25
CA GLY A 282 -6.37 -5.06 -2.52
C GLY A 282 -6.31 -4.33 -3.86
N ILE A 283 -5.75 -3.11 -3.91
CA ILE A 283 -5.67 -2.31 -5.14
C ILE A 283 -4.21 -2.08 -5.54
N THR A 284 -3.89 -2.26 -6.82
CA THR A 284 -2.61 -1.82 -7.39
C THR A 284 -2.73 -1.38 -8.85
N GLY A 285 -1.64 -0.82 -9.35
CA GLY A 285 -1.51 -0.21 -10.68
C GLY A 285 -0.37 0.79 -10.69
N THR A 286 -0.03 1.37 -11.84
CA THR A 286 0.90 2.51 -11.88
C THR A 286 0.17 3.76 -11.39
N ASN A 287 -0.88 4.20 -12.10
CA ASN A 287 -1.68 5.38 -11.80
C ASN A 287 -3.09 5.02 -11.28
N GLY A 288 -3.78 5.96 -10.61
CA GLY A 288 -5.19 5.83 -10.16
C GLY A 288 -5.45 5.08 -8.85
N LYS A 289 -4.41 4.46 -8.26
CA LYS A 289 -4.51 3.64 -7.04
C LYS A 289 -5.18 4.35 -5.86
N THR A 290 -4.66 5.50 -5.44
CA THR A 290 -5.14 6.27 -4.27
C THR A 290 -6.61 6.66 -4.44
N THR A 291 -6.96 7.30 -5.56
CA THR A 291 -8.35 7.69 -5.89
C THR A 291 -9.29 6.49 -5.87
N THR A 292 -8.93 5.35 -6.48
CA THR A 292 -9.76 4.14 -6.47
C THR A 292 -9.93 3.58 -5.06
N THR A 293 -8.85 3.58 -4.26
CA THR A 293 -8.85 3.07 -2.88
C THR A 293 -9.79 3.91 -2.00
N LEU A 294 -9.70 5.24 -2.07
CA LEU A 294 -10.52 6.16 -1.30
C LEU A 294 -11.99 6.14 -1.76
N MET A 295 -12.24 6.07 -3.07
CA MET A 295 -13.58 5.94 -3.65
C MET A 295 -14.29 4.64 -3.24
N ILE A 296 -13.57 3.52 -3.20
CA ILE A 296 -14.09 2.25 -2.67
C ILE A 296 -14.33 2.38 -1.16
N ALA A 297 -13.36 2.89 -0.38
CA ALA A 297 -13.49 3.02 1.07
C ALA A 297 -14.71 3.88 1.46
N HIS A 298 -14.92 5.00 0.79
CA HIS A 298 -16.08 5.88 0.94
C HIS A 298 -17.41 5.16 0.67
N ALA A 299 -17.50 4.39 -0.42
CA ALA A 299 -18.69 3.59 -0.73
C ALA A 299 -18.95 2.45 0.27
N VAL A 300 -17.90 1.82 0.80
CA VAL A 300 -17.99 0.79 1.85
C VAL A 300 -18.46 1.41 3.17
N GLN A 301 -17.93 2.58 3.55
CA GLN A 301 -18.35 3.32 4.74
C GLN A 301 -19.81 3.78 4.66
N LEU A 302 -20.24 4.34 3.52
CA LEU A 302 -21.64 4.72 3.28
C LEU A 302 -22.63 3.55 3.33
N ALA A 303 -22.16 2.31 3.13
CA ALA A 303 -22.97 1.11 3.32
C ALA A 303 -23.06 0.65 4.80
N GLY A 304 -22.43 1.36 5.73
CA GLY A 304 -22.51 1.12 7.18
C GLY A 304 -21.44 0.18 7.75
N TYR A 305 -20.36 -0.11 7.00
CA TYR A 305 -19.24 -0.92 7.50
C TYR A 305 -18.13 -0.06 8.10
N ARG A 306 -17.59 -0.49 9.25
CA ARG A 306 -16.37 0.09 9.82
C ARG A 306 -15.18 -0.21 8.92
N THR A 307 -14.84 0.77 8.09
CA THR A 307 -13.93 0.58 6.96
C THR A 307 -12.50 0.90 7.35
N GLY A 308 -11.60 -0.07 7.25
CA GLY A 308 -10.17 0.15 7.41
C GLY A 308 -9.53 0.44 6.05
N CYS A 309 -8.95 1.62 5.88
CA CYS A 309 -8.33 2.07 4.63
C CYS A 309 -6.83 2.29 4.80
N ALA A 310 -6.04 1.81 3.84
CA ALA A 310 -4.62 2.12 3.73
C ALA A 310 -4.31 2.69 2.35
N SER A 311 -3.74 3.89 2.28
CA SER A 311 -3.47 4.62 1.04
C SER A 311 -2.13 5.37 1.07
N THR A 312 -1.79 6.06 -0.01
CA THR A 312 -0.66 6.99 -0.05
C THR A 312 -0.81 8.15 0.95
N GLN A 313 -2.04 8.50 1.35
CA GLN A 313 -2.31 9.59 2.29
C GLN A 313 -2.13 9.18 3.76
N GLY A 314 -2.26 7.88 4.06
CA GLY A 314 -2.20 7.37 5.43
C GLY A 314 -3.05 6.13 5.67
N LEU A 315 -3.29 5.88 6.96
CA LEU A 315 -4.22 4.89 7.48
C LEU A 315 -5.45 5.59 8.08
N ALA A 316 -6.63 5.12 7.68
CA ALA A 316 -7.90 5.55 8.25
C ALA A 316 -8.73 4.37 8.72
N LEU A 317 -9.56 4.61 9.73
CA LEU A 317 -10.56 3.66 10.24
C LEU A 317 -11.88 4.39 10.40
N ASP A 318 -12.91 3.94 9.69
CA ASP A 318 -14.23 4.57 9.64
C ASP A 318 -14.16 6.08 9.34
N GLY A 319 -13.33 6.45 8.35
CA GLY A 319 -13.07 7.82 7.93
C GLY A 319 -12.03 8.58 8.76
N GLU A 320 -11.79 8.18 10.02
CA GLU A 320 -10.81 8.86 10.88
C GLU A 320 -9.36 8.45 10.55
N VAL A 321 -8.54 9.40 10.12
CA VAL A 321 -7.11 9.20 9.82
C VAL A 321 -6.31 9.15 11.11
N TYR A 322 -5.61 8.04 11.38
CA TYR A 322 -4.83 7.84 12.61
C TYR A 322 -3.32 7.69 12.40
N ALA A 323 -2.86 7.62 11.16
CA ALA A 323 -1.44 7.69 10.79
C ALA A 323 -1.31 8.29 9.38
N GLN A 324 -0.37 9.23 9.19
CA GLN A 324 -0.16 9.92 7.92
C GLN A 324 1.07 9.39 7.16
N GLY A 325 1.13 9.67 5.86
CA GLY A 325 2.25 9.32 4.96
C GLY A 325 2.02 8.03 4.17
N ASP A 326 3.01 7.63 3.36
CA ASP A 326 2.90 6.50 2.42
C ASP A 326 2.67 5.16 3.16
N CYS A 327 1.40 4.77 3.24
CA CYS A 327 0.93 3.57 3.93
C CYS A 327 0.61 2.43 2.97
N THR A 328 1.22 2.39 1.79
CA THR A 328 0.88 1.45 0.70
C THR A 328 1.61 0.09 0.76
N GLY A 329 1.90 -0.41 1.97
CA GLY A 329 2.70 -1.63 2.17
C GLY A 329 2.46 -2.40 3.47
N TYR A 330 3.20 -3.51 3.61
CA TYR A 330 2.98 -4.59 4.59
C TYR A 330 2.60 -4.14 6.01
N TRP A 331 3.35 -3.23 6.64
CA TRP A 331 3.10 -2.86 8.04
C TRP A 331 1.80 -2.07 8.23
N SER A 332 1.51 -1.18 7.29
CA SER A 332 0.29 -0.38 7.28
C SER A 332 -0.93 -1.26 7.03
N HIS A 333 -0.85 -2.17 6.06
CA HIS A 333 -1.89 -3.19 5.83
C HIS A 333 -2.09 -4.09 7.04
N ARG A 334 -1.00 -4.53 7.68
CA ARG A 334 -1.03 -5.35 8.89
C ARG A 334 -1.71 -4.61 10.05
N SER A 335 -1.50 -3.29 10.20
CA SER A 335 -2.20 -2.47 11.21
C SER A 335 -3.72 -2.50 11.02
N ILE A 336 -4.20 -2.28 9.80
CA ILE A 336 -5.63 -2.35 9.46
C ILE A 336 -6.20 -3.76 9.72
N LEU A 337 -5.51 -4.81 9.27
CA LEU A 337 -5.94 -6.20 9.49
C LEU A 337 -5.85 -6.66 10.96
N ALA A 338 -5.05 -5.98 11.78
CA ALA A 338 -4.87 -6.24 13.20
C ALA A 338 -5.91 -5.56 14.11
N SER A 339 -6.58 -4.50 13.63
CA SER A 339 -7.62 -3.79 14.39
C SER A 339 -8.88 -4.64 14.52
N PRO A 340 -9.38 -4.95 15.74
CA PRO A 340 -10.64 -5.66 15.93
C PRO A 340 -11.87 -4.79 15.62
N GLN A 341 -11.69 -3.53 15.23
CA GLN A 341 -12.77 -2.65 14.81
C GLN A 341 -13.00 -2.67 13.30
N THR A 342 -12.03 -3.13 12.50
CA THR A 342 -12.14 -3.18 11.04
C THR A 342 -13.07 -4.31 10.61
N GLU A 343 -14.19 -3.99 9.97
CA GLU A 343 -15.15 -4.96 9.44
C GLU A 343 -14.94 -5.25 7.95
N PHE A 344 -14.32 -4.29 7.24
CA PHE A 344 -14.01 -4.37 5.81
C PHE A 344 -12.69 -3.61 5.56
N ALA A 345 -11.75 -4.19 4.80
CA ALA A 345 -10.45 -3.56 4.52
C ALA A 345 -10.28 -3.19 3.04
N VAL A 346 -9.77 -1.98 2.78
CA VAL A 346 -9.47 -1.45 1.44
C VAL A 346 -8.02 -0.98 1.40
N LEU A 347 -7.17 -1.69 0.66
CA LEU A 347 -5.71 -1.65 0.82
C LEU A 347 -4.98 -1.29 -0.49
N GLU A 348 -4.54 -0.03 -0.61
CA GLU A 348 -3.63 0.40 -1.67
C GLU A 348 -2.27 -0.29 -1.51
N THR A 349 -1.78 -0.93 -2.57
CA THR A 349 -0.51 -1.66 -2.56
C THR A 349 0.43 -1.15 -3.64
N ALA A 350 1.50 -0.46 -3.25
CA ALA A 350 2.52 0.01 -4.19
C ALA A 350 3.60 -1.05 -4.45
N ARG A 351 4.33 -0.87 -5.55
CA ARG A 351 5.49 -1.72 -5.93
C ARG A 351 6.54 -1.77 -4.81
N GLY A 352 6.77 -0.66 -4.11
CA GLY A 352 7.70 -0.60 -2.99
C GLY A 352 7.29 -1.52 -1.83
N GLY A 353 6.01 -1.58 -1.47
CA GLY A 353 5.51 -2.50 -0.45
C GLY A 353 5.74 -3.97 -0.83
N LEU A 354 5.35 -4.34 -2.06
CA LEU A 354 5.47 -5.68 -2.61
C LEU A 354 6.92 -6.18 -2.61
N LEU A 355 7.86 -5.38 -3.14
CA LEU A 355 9.28 -5.77 -3.22
C LEU A 355 10.02 -5.73 -1.88
N LYS A 356 9.60 -4.89 -0.93
CA LYS A 356 10.25 -4.80 0.38
C LYS A 356 9.84 -5.95 1.30
N ARG A 357 8.54 -6.34 1.31
CA ARG A 357 7.98 -7.25 2.33
C ARG A 357 6.88 -8.22 1.85
N GLY A 358 6.39 -8.11 0.61
CA GLY A 358 5.21 -8.86 0.15
C GLY A 358 3.89 -8.31 0.70
N LEU A 359 2.83 -9.12 0.61
CA LEU A 359 1.49 -8.82 1.13
C LEU A 359 1.37 -9.11 2.63
N ALA A 360 0.56 -8.32 3.34
CA ALA A 360 0.21 -8.58 4.75
C ALA A 360 -0.89 -9.64 4.94
N TYR A 361 -1.50 -10.08 3.83
CA TYR A 361 -2.53 -11.11 3.78
C TYR A 361 -2.11 -12.24 2.83
N ASP A 362 -2.55 -13.45 3.13
CA ASP A 362 -2.40 -14.64 2.30
C ASP A 362 -3.38 -14.63 1.10
N ARG A 363 -4.62 -14.19 1.35
CA ARG A 363 -5.68 -14.03 0.35
C ARG A 363 -6.55 -12.80 0.60
N CYS A 364 -7.07 -12.21 -0.47
CA CYS A 364 -8.08 -11.15 -0.43
C CYS A 364 -9.37 -11.58 -1.16
N SER A 365 -10.48 -10.89 -0.86
CA SER A 365 -11.77 -11.13 -1.52
C SER A 365 -11.73 -10.64 -2.97
N VAL A 366 -11.19 -9.44 -3.16
CA VAL A 366 -11.02 -8.82 -4.49
C VAL A 366 -9.61 -8.26 -4.61
N GLY A 367 -8.96 -8.51 -5.75
CA GLY A 367 -7.72 -7.86 -6.16
C GLY A 367 -8.00 -7.00 -7.39
N VAL A 368 -7.54 -5.74 -7.39
CA VAL A 368 -7.76 -4.78 -8.48
C VAL A 368 -6.43 -4.44 -9.14
N MET A 369 -6.35 -4.58 -10.46
CA MET A 369 -5.24 -4.11 -11.29
C MET A 369 -5.74 -3.01 -12.25
N LEU A 370 -5.29 -1.78 -12.01
CA LEU A 370 -5.78 -0.60 -12.75
C LEU A 370 -5.10 -0.39 -14.11
N ASN A 371 -3.78 -0.51 -14.14
CA ASN A 371 -2.91 -0.26 -15.31
C ASN A 371 -1.46 -0.59 -14.95
N VAL A 372 -0.61 -0.85 -15.95
CA VAL A 372 0.84 -0.93 -15.80
C VAL A 372 1.51 -0.14 -16.92
N SER A 373 2.06 1.03 -16.57
CA SER A 373 2.90 1.84 -17.45
C SER A 373 4.31 1.99 -16.88
N ASP A 374 5.23 2.48 -17.72
CA ASP A 374 6.61 2.83 -17.34
C ASP A 374 6.61 3.80 -16.14
N ASP A 375 7.12 3.31 -15.01
CA ASP A 375 7.28 4.04 -13.76
C ASP A 375 8.23 3.28 -12.82
N HIS A 376 9.16 3.99 -12.18
CA HIS A 376 10.23 3.43 -11.34
C HIS A 376 11.09 2.33 -12.02
N LEU A 377 11.25 2.28 -13.34
CA LEU A 377 12.14 1.28 -13.96
C LEU A 377 13.63 1.57 -13.63
N GLY A 378 14.44 0.52 -13.49
CA GLY A 378 15.83 0.60 -13.01
C GLY A 378 16.00 0.57 -11.48
N LEU A 379 14.92 0.40 -10.71
CA LEU A 379 14.94 0.43 -9.24
C LEU A 379 14.52 -0.92 -8.64
N ASP A 380 15.20 -1.36 -7.57
CA ASP A 380 15.01 -2.67 -6.89
C ASP A 380 15.01 -3.90 -7.84
N GLY A 381 15.72 -3.83 -8.97
CA GLY A 381 15.79 -4.94 -9.94
C GLY A 381 14.53 -5.15 -10.77
N VAL A 382 13.82 -4.06 -11.09
CA VAL A 382 12.70 -4.02 -12.04
C VAL A 382 13.09 -3.12 -13.21
N GLU A 383 13.47 -3.74 -14.33
CA GLU A 383 14.03 -3.08 -15.50
C GLU A 383 12.99 -2.83 -16.60
N THR A 384 11.92 -3.64 -16.64
CA THR A 384 10.90 -3.59 -17.71
C THR A 384 9.47 -3.50 -17.16
N VAL A 385 8.53 -3.06 -18.01
CA VAL A 385 7.11 -2.94 -17.67
C VAL A 385 6.48 -4.32 -17.40
N GLU A 386 6.94 -5.38 -18.08
CA GLU A 386 6.51 -6.77 -17.85
C GLU A 386 6.98 -7.30 -16.49
N GLN A 387 8.19 -6.91 -16.06
CA GLN A 387 8.68 -7.20 -14.72
C GLN A 387 7.84 -6.43 -13.67
N LEU A 388 7.55 -5.15 -13.90
CA LEU A 388 6.68 -4.36 -13.03
C LEU A 388 5.26 -4.96 -12.95
N ALA A 389 4.72 -5.43 -14.07
CA ALA A 389 3.46 -6.17 -14.14
C ALA A 389 3.52 -7.48 -13.35
N ARG A 390 4.64 -8.22 -13.41
CA ARG A 390 4.87 -9.41 -12.56
C ARG A 390 4.87 -9.05 -11.08
N VAL A 391 5.56 -7.97 -10.66
CA VAL A 391 5.54 -7.48 -9.27
C VAL A 391 4.11 -7.20 -8.82
N LYS A 392 3.37 -6.37 -9.57
CA LYS A 392 2.01 -5.96 -9.22
C LYS A 392 1.01 -7.12 -9.26
N SER A 393 1.20 -8.12 -10.13
CA SER A 393 0.25 -9.24 -10.31
C SER A 393 0.01 -10.05 -9.03
N LEU A 394 0.92 -10.00 -8.05
CA LEU A 394 0.76 -10.61 -6.73
C LEU A 394 -0.58 -10.27 -6.05
N VAL A 395 -1.06 -9.02 -6.19
CA VAL A 395 -2.35 -8.58 -5.60
C VAL A 395 -3.54 -9.33 -6.20
N VAL A 396 -3.55 -9.56 -7.51
CA VAL A 396 -4.66 -10.26 -8.19
C VAL A 396 -4.52 -11.79 -8.13
N THR A 397 -3.30 -12.33 -8.04
CA THR A 397 -3.09 -13.78 -7.86
C THR A 397 -3.44 -14.28 -6.46
N SER A 398 -3.44 -13.39 -5.45
CA SER A 398 -3.95 -13.68 -4.09
C SER A 398 -5.46 -13.43 -3.92
N ALA A 399 -6.18 -13.08 -4.99
CA ALA A 399 -7.60 -12.75 -4.92
C ALA A 399 -8.53 -13.91 -5.28
N ALA A 400 -9.69 -13.99 -4.62
CA ALA A 400 -10.79 -14.85 -5.08
C ALA A 400 -11.46 -14.30 -6.36
N VAL A 401 -11.55 -12.98 -6.49
CA VAL A 401 -11.99 -12.27 -7.70
C VAL A 401 -10.95 -11.23 -8.13
N ALA A 402 -10.45 -11.33 -9.36
CA ALA A 402 -9.55 -10.35 -9.95
C ALA A 402 -10.32 -9.37 -10.84
N VAL A 403 -10.28 -8.08 -10.49
CA VAL A 403 -10.73 -6.97 -11.33
C VAL A 403 -9.55 -6.51 -12.18
N LEU A 404 -9.68 -6.62 -13.50
CA LEU A 404 -8.61 -6.36 -14.47
C LEU A 404 -9.05 -5.30 -15.49
N ASN A 405 -8.16 -4.37 -15.83
CA ASN A 405 -8.38 -3.47 -16.95
C ASN A 405 -8.27 -4.22 -18.28
N ALA A 406 -9.30 -4.17 -19.13
CA ALA A 406 -9.28 -4.75 -20.48
C ALA A 406 -8.63 -3.82 -21.53
N ASP A 407 -8.43 -2.54 -21.22
CA ASP A 407 -7.76 -1.57 -22.08
C ASP A 407 -6.23 -1.59 -21.93
N ASP A 408 -5.71 -2.39 -20.99
CA ASP A 408 -4.28 -2.54 -20.70
C ASP A 408 -3.82 -3.98 -20.96
N GLY A 409 -2.94 -4.17 -21.94
CA GLY A 409 -2.47 -5.50 -22.36
C GLY A 409 -1.70 -6.26 -21.28
N HIS A 410 -0.98 -5.57 -20.39
CA HIS A 410 -0.30 -6.21 -19.27
C HIS A 410 -1.31 -6.71 -18.23
N CYS A 411 -2.39 -5.96 -17.98
CA CYS A 411 -3.48 -6.38 -17.10
C CYS A 411 -4.22 -7.59 -17.65
N VAL A 412 -4.56 -7.60 -18.95
CA VAL A 412 -5.18 -8.76 -19.63
C VAL A 412 -4.29 -10.00 -19.54
N ALA A 413 -2.97 -9.86 -19.75
CA ALA A 413 -2.02 -10.97 -19.66
C ALA A 413 -1.96 -11.62 -18.26
N MET A 414 -2.35 -10.91 -17.18
CA MET A 414 -2.39 -11.49 -15.84
C MET A 414 -3.48 -12.54 -15.66
N ARG A 415 -4.49 -12.61 -16.54
CA ARG A 415 -5.53 -13.67 -16.49
C ARG A 415 -4.92 -15.07 -16.50
N ALA A 416 -3.81 -15.28 -17.22
CA ALA A 416 -3.09 -16.55 -17.29
C ALA A 416 -2.33 -16.93 -16.00
N ARG A 417 -2.18 -15.99 -15.04
CA ARG A 417 -1.51 -16.22 -13.75
C ARG A 417 -2.49 -16.46 -12.60
N LEU A 418 -3.79 -16.23 -12.80
CA LEU A 418 -4.81 -16.43 -11.77
C LEU A 418 -4.98 -17.92 -11.47
N ALA A 419 -5.33 -18.25 -10.22
CA ALA A 419 -5.66 -19.62 -9.84
C ALA A 419 -6.87 -20.12 -10.66
N PRO A 420 -6.98 -21.43 -10.99
CA PRO A 420 -8.09 -21.94 -11.80
C PRO A 420 -9.49 -21.63 -11.25
N ALA A 421 -9.63 -21.55 -9.92
CA ALA A 421 -10.87 -21.19 -9.24
C ALA A 421 -11.13 -19.67 -9.14
N ALA A 422 -10.14 -18.82 -9.46
CA ALA A 422 -10.28 -17.38 -9.36
C ALA A 422 -11.09 -16.81 -10.53
N ARG A 423 -12.14 -16.06 -10.18
CA ARG A 423 -12.97 -15.34 -11.16
C ARG A 423 -12.23 -14.10 -11.64
N ALA A 424 -12.48 -13.72 -12.89
CA ALA A 424 -12.06 -12.43 -13.43
C ALA A 424 -13.31 -11.58 -13.68
N ILE A 425 -13.18 -10.27 -13.47
CA ILE A 425 -14.11 -9.23 -13.90
C ILE A 425 -13.29 -8.24 -14.70
N TYR A 426 -13.68 -7.97 -15.93
CA TYR A 426 -13.01 -6.95 -16.73
C TYR A 426 -13.69 -5.59 -16.58
N PHE A 427 -12.88 -4.52 -16.63
CA PHE A 427 -13.41 -3.18 -16.86
C PHE A 427 -12.79 -2.49 -18.07
N SER A 428 -13.54 -1.59 -18.72
CA SER A 428 -13.09 -0.90 -19.94
C SER A 428 -13.81 0.42 -20.19
N MET A 429 -13.07 1.42 -20.65
CA MET A 429 -13.58 2.70 -21.17
C MET A 429 -14.22 2.57 -22.57
N ARG A 430 -14.27 1.36 -23.13
CA ARG A 430 -14.65 1.06 -24.51
C ARG A 430 -15.70 -0.05 -24.58
N PRO A 431 -16.92 0.21 -25.09
CA PRO A 431 -17.95 -0.83 -25.25
C PRO A 431 -17.60 -1.82 -26.38
N ASP A 432 -16.67 -1.45 -27.28
CA ASP A 432 -16.21 -2.25 -28.42
C ASP A 432 -14.92 -3.04 -28.14
N ASN A 433 -14.40 -3.03 -26.90
CA ASN A 433 -13.17 -3.73 -26.56
C ASN A 433 -13.32 -5.25 -26.76
N ALA A 434 -12.46 -5.85 -27.60
CA ALA A 434 -12.56 -7.26 -27.97
C ALA A 434 -12.41 -8.23 -26.78
N VAL A 435 -11.60 -7.89 -25.78
CA VAL A 435 -11.43 -8.71 -24.55
C VAL A 435 -12.69 -8.64 -23.69
N LEU A 436 -13.26 -7.45 -23.52
CA LEU A 436 -14.54 -7.24 -22.83
C LEU A 436 -15.66 -8.04 -23.50
N LEU A 437 -15.81 -7.90 -24.82
CA LEU A 437 -16.88 -8.55 -25.60
C LEU A 437 -16.76 -10.08 -25.55
N ALA A 438 -15.55 -10.63 -25.73
CA ALA A 438 -15.30 -12.06 -25.62
C ALA A 438 -15.58 -12.60 -24.21
N HIS A 439 -15.24 -11.83 -23.16
CA HIS A 439 -15.52 -12.22 -21.78
C HIS A 439 -17.01 -12.24 -21.47
N LEU A 440 -17.75 -11.19 -21.88
CA LEU A 440 -19.21 -11.11 -21.72
C LEU A 440 -19.92 -12.27 -22.43
N ALA A 441 -19.49 -12.61 -23.65
CA ALA A 441 -20.03 -13.73 -24.42
C ALA A 441 -19.79 -15.11 -23.79
N GLN A 442 -18.77 -15.23 -22.93
CA GLN A 442 -18.44 -16.45 -22.17
C GLN A 442 -19.18 -16.56 -20.82
N GLY A 443 -20.15 -15.68 -20.54
CA GLY A 443 -20.86 -15.66 -19.26
C GLY A 443 -20.24 -14.71 -18.22
N GLY A 444 -19.15 -14.01 -18.55
CA GLY A 444 -18.38 -13.19 -17.63
C GLY A 444 -19.10 -11.97 -17.05
N ASP A 445 -18.61 -11.52 -15.90
CA ASP A 445 -19.03 -10.26 -15.26
C ASP A 445 -18.11 -9.13 -15.73
N ALA A 446 -18.64 -7.93 -15.96
CA ALA A 446 -17.82 -6.80 -16.41
C ALA A 446 -18.43 -5.43 -16.09
N VAL A 447 -17.61 -4.38 -16.10
CA VAL A 447 -18.04 -2.98 -15.96
C VAL A 447 -17.46 -2.14 -17.08
N TRP A 448 -18.27 -1.42 -17.85
CA TRP A 448 -17.76 -0.63 -18.97
C TRP A 448 -18.46 0.72 -19.13
N LEU A 449 -17.81 1.63 -19.86
CA LEU A 449 -18.42 2.87 -20.29
C LEU A 449 -19.14 2.67 -21.63
N ASP A 450 -20.41 3.06 -21.71
CA ASP A 450 -21.20 3.04 -22.94
C ASP A 450 -22.03 4.33 -23.02
N ASN A 451 -21.84 5.13 -24.07
CA ASN A 451 -22.47 6.44 -24.24
C ASN A 451 -22.41 7.33 -22.98
N ASP A 452 -21.20 7.40 -22.39
CA ASP A 452 -20.87 8.07 -21.11
C ASP A 452 -21.72 7.64 -19.89
N VAL A 453 -22.32 6.45 -19.95
CA VAL A 453 -22.98 5.76 -18.83
C VAL A 453 -22.14 4.57 -18.39
N ILE A 454 -21.95 4.43 -17.07
CA ILE A 454 -21.33 3.23 -16.49
C ILE A 454 -22.35 2.09 -16.52
N MET A 455 -21.97 1.00 -17.17
CA MET A 455 -22.72 -0.23 -17.31
C MET A 455 -22.08 -1.34 -16.48
N LEU A 456 -22.90 -2.15 -15.81
CA LEU A 456 -22.48 -3.35 -15.08
C LEU A 456 -23.17 -4.57 -15.70
N SER A 457 -22.43 -5.64 -15.92
CA SER A 457 -22.93 -7.00 -16.15
C SER A 457 -22.56 -7.85 -14.95
N GLN A 458 -23.55 -8.37 -14.23
CA GLN A 458 -23.34 -9.30 -13.13
C GLN A 458 -24.27 -10.51 -13.30
N ARG A 459 -23.74 -11.74 -13.29
CA ARG A 459 -24.47 -12.99 -13.54
C ARG A 459 -25.33 -12.91 -14.81
N GLN A 460 -24.76 -12.35 -15.89
CA GLN A 460 -25.40 -12.08 -17.18
C GLN A 460 -26.57 -11.08 -17.17
N VAL A 461 -26.87 -10.43 -16.04
CA VAL A 461 -27.83 -9.31 -15.97
C VAL A 461 -27.08 -8.00 -16.21
N ARG A 462 -27.50 -7.25 -17.23
CA ARG A 462 -26.97 -5.91 -17.54
C ARG A 462 -27.78 -4.82 -16.83
N GLN A 463 -27.10 -3.90 -16.16
CA GLN A 463 -27.69 -2.79 -15.43
C GLN A 463 -26.94 -1.49 -15.73
N ARG A 464 -27.66 -0.36 -15.73
CA ARG A 464 -27.08 0.99 -15.76
C ARG A 464 -26.74 1.37 -14.32
N VAL A 465 -25.51 1.81 -14.07
CA VAL A 465 -25.07 2.30 -12.75
C VAL A 465 -25.40 3.79 -12.63
N MET A 466 -24.74 4.63 -13.42
CA MET A 466 -25.00 6.07 -13.51
C MET A 466 -24.29 6.70 -14.73
N PRO A 467 -24.70 7.88 -15.21
CA PRO A 467 -23.88 8.71 -16.10
C PRO A 467 -22.55 9.06 -15.43
N ALA A 468 -21.44 8.95 -16.15
CA ALA A 468 -20.11 9.22 -15.62
C ALA A 468 -19.97 10.67 -15.15
N ALA A 469 -20.57 11.62 -15.87
CA ALA A 469 -20.57 13.04 -15.51
C ALA A 469 -21.26 13.36 -14.17
N HIS A 470 -22.06 12.45 -13.61
CA HIS A 470 -22.69 12.60 -12.29
C HIS A 470 -21.76 12.18 -11.14
N ILE A 471 -20.55 11.70 -11.44
CA ILE A 471 -19.51 11.38 -10.43
C ILE A 471 -18.64 12.62 -10.28
N PRO A 472 -18.61 13.30 -9.11
CA PRO A 472 -17.90 14.58 -8.94
C PRO A 472 -16.41 14.48 -9.30
N ALA A 473 -15.75 13.39 -8.89
CA ALA A 473 -14.35 13.11 -9.22
C ALA A 473 -14.03 13.03 -10.74
N THR A 474 -15.03 12.95 -11.63
CA THR A 474 -14.82 12.95 -13.09
C THR A 474 -14.80 14.34 -13.71
N CYS A 475 -15.04 15.41 -12.94
CA CYS A 475 -15.12 16.78 -13.44
C CYS A 475 -16.11 16.92 -14.62
N GLY A 476 -17.34 16.43 -14.44
CA GLY A 476 -18.36 16.42 -15.50
C GLY A 476 -18.05 15.47 -16.67
N GLY A 477 -17.28 14.41 -16.43
CA GLY A 477 -16.84 13.44 -17.44
C GLY A 477 -15.53 13.81 -18.16
N LEU A 478 -14.94 14.98 -17.90
CA LEU A 478 -13.69 15.42 -18.52
C LEU A 478 -12.46 14.63 -18.03
N ALA A 479 -12.41 14.25 -16.76
CA ALA A 479 -11.34 13.44 -16.17
C ALA A 479 -11.55 11.95 -16.52
N ARG A 480 -11.31 11.58 -17.78
CA ARG A 480 -11.52 10.22 -18.34
C ARG A 480 -10.84 9.11 -17.52
N TYR A 481 -9.70 9.39 -16.90
CA TYR A 481 -8.99 8.45 -16.02
C TYR A 481 -9.74 8.21 -14.68
N ASN A 482 -10.45 9.21 -14.15
CA ASN A 482 -11.30 9.02 -12.98
C ASN A 482 -12.61 8.30 -13.33
N ILE A 483 -13.08 8.35 -14.58
CA ILE A 483 -14.11 7.41 -15.06
C ILE A 483 -13.55 5.99 -14.99
N ALA A 484 -12.35 5.73 -15.52
CA ALA A 484 -11.73 4.39 -15.45
C ALA A 484 -11.53 3.88 -14.01
N ASN A 485 -11.10 4.76 -13.09
CA ASN A 485 -11.04 4.46 -11.64
C ASN A 485 -12.44 4.11 -11.08
N SER A 486 -13.49 4.82 -11.51
CA SER A 486 -14.89 4.55 -11.13
C SER A 486 -15.40 3.21 -11.67
N LEU A 487 -15.02 2.81 -12.89
CA LEU A 487 -15.34 1.49 -13.43
C LEU A 487 -14.69 0.38 -12.59
N ALA A 488 -13.43 0.55 -12.20
CA ALA A 488 -12.70 -0.39 -11.34
C ALA A 488 -13.30 -0.46 -9.92
N ALA A 489 -13.69 0.68 -9.35
CA ALA A 489 -14.38 0.75 -8.06
C ALA A 489 -15.74 0.04 -8.11
N ALA A 490 -16.57 0.32 -9.11
CA ALA A 490 -17.85 -0.36 -9.31
C ALA A 490 -17.70 -1.88 -9.50
N ALA A 491 -16.68 -2.33 -10.24
CA ALA A 491 -16.36 -3.75 -10.41
C ALA A 491 -15.97 -4.41 -9.08
N ALA A 492 -15.14 -3.74 -8.28
CA ALA A 492 -14.69 -4.27 -6.98
C ALA A 492 -15.82 -4.33 -5.95
N LEU A 493 -16.63 -3.27 -5.83
CA LEU A 493 -17.80 -3.22 -4.96
C LEU A 493 -18.84 -4.27 -5.36
N SER A 494 -19.14 -4.41 -6.66
CA SER A 494 -20.04 -5.44 -7.20
C SER A 494 -19.54 -6.87 -6.88
N ALA A 495 -18.24 -7.11 -7.02
CA ALA A 495 -17.62 -8.39 -6.62
C ALA A 495 -17.73 -8.67 -5.12
N SER A 496 -17.73 -7.62 -4.29
CA SER A 496 -17.95 -7.67 -2.84
C SER A 496 -19.44 -7.70 -2.42
N GLY A 497 -20.37 -7.78 -3.38
CA GLY A 497 -21.81 -7.96 -3.11
C GLY A 497 -22.62 -6.66 -2.95
N PHE A 498 -22.04 -5.50 -3.24
CA PHE A 498 -22.74 -4.22 -3.18
C PHE A 498 -23.78 -4.11 -4.30
N THR A 499 -24.96 -3.58 -3.98
CA THR A 499 -26.01 -3.31 -4.95
C THR A 499 -25.65 -2.12 -5.84
N VAL A 500 -26.24 -2.06 -7.05
CA VAL A 500 -26.10 -0.89 -7.94
C VAL A 500 -26.46 0.42 -7.24
N ALA A 501 -27.48 0.42 -6.36
CA ALA A 501 -27.86 1.61 -5.60
C ALA A 501 -26.75 2.08 -4.64
N GLN A 502 -26.11 1.17 -3.91
CA GLN A 502 -24.99 1.49 -3.02
C GLN A 502 -23.75 1.95 -3.81
N ILE A 503 -23.46 1.30 -4.95
CA ILE A 503 -22.36 1.69 -5.84
C ILE A 503 -22.59 3.12 -6.36
N SER A 504 -23.77 3.40 -6.93
CA SER A 504 -24.08 4.73 -7.46
C SER A 504 -24.10 5.80 -6.37
N ALA A 505 -24.58 5.51 -5.15
CA ALA A 505 -24.55 6.44 -4.03
C ALA A 505 -23.11 6.77 -3.59
N GLY A 506 -22.23 5.77 -3.50
CA GLY A 506 -20.82 5.96 -3.18
C GLY A 506 -20.07 6.75 -4.24
N LEU A 507 -20.28 6.44 -5.53
CA LEU A 507 -19.66 7.17 -6.63
C LEU A 507 -20.17 8.62 -6.75
N ALA A 508 -21.47 8.85 -6.59
CA ALA A 508 -22.08 10.18 -6.72
C ALA A 508 -21.70 11.16 -5.59
N SER A 509 -21.24 10.66 -4.44
CA SER A 509 -20.87 11.46 -3.27
C SER A 509 -19.35 11.53 -3.02
N PHE A 510 -18.54 10.85 -3.82
CA PHE A 510 -17.08 10.91 -3.71
C PHE A 510 -16.51 12.11 -4.48
N GLU A 511 -16.01 13.10 -3.74
CA GLU A 511 -15.34 14.28 -4.29
C GLU A 511 -13.82 14.13 -4.31
N SER A 512 -13.19 14.55 -5.41
CA SER A 512 -11.72 14.59 -5.54
C SER A 512 -11.17 15.99 -5.19
N ASN A 513 -11.46 16.44 -3.97
CA ASN A 513 -11.07 17.76 -3.45
C ASN A 513 -9.83 17.68 -2.54
N ALA A 514 -9.34 18.82 -2.05
CA ALA A 514 -8.13 18.91 -1.24
C ALA A 514 -8.23 18.23 0.14
N ALA A 515 -9.44 18.03 0.69
CA ALA A 515 -9.65 17.34 1.95
C ALA A 515 -9.75 15.82 1.76
N ASN A 516 -10.54 15.38 0.78
CA ASN A 516 -10.90 13.97 0.59
C ASN A 516 -9.90 13.18 -0.29
N ASN A 517 -9.26 13.84 -1.24
CA ASN A 517 -8.28 13.23 -2.14
C ASN A 517 -7.20 14.26 -2.55
N PRO A 518 -6.38 14.76 -1.60
CA PRO A 518 -5.41 15.82 -1.87
C PRO A 518 -4.42 15.45 -2.97
N LEU A 519 -4.07 16.45 -3.79
CA LEU A 519 -3.11 16.35 -4.89
C LEU A 519 -3.55 15.34 -5.97
N ARG A 520 -4.85 15.14 -6.16
CA ARG A 520 -5.40 14.25 -7.20
C ARG A 520 -6.53 14.95 -7.91
N SER A 521 -6.17 15.69 -8.95
CA SER A 521 -7.07 16.42 -9.83
C SER A 521 -7.98 17.38 -9.07
N ASN A 522 -7.42 18.07 -8.07
CA ASN A 522 -8.15 19.09 -7.34
C ASN A 522 -8.20 20.34 -8.24
N VAL A 523 -9.41 20.70 -8.67
CA VAL A 523 -9.65 21.86 -9.53
C VAL A 523 -10.08 23.04 -8.66
N PHE A 524 -9.43 24.18 -8.86
CA PHE A 524 -9.71 25.44 -8.18
C PHE A 524 -10.09 26.51 -9.20
N GLU A 525 -11.13 27.28 -8.92
CA GLU A 525 -11.60 28.35 -9.80
C GLU A 525 -11.23 29.73 -9.23
N LEU A 526 -10.44 30.51 -9.97
CA LEU A 526 -9.94 31.82 -9.53
C LEU A 526 -10.54 32.99 -10.33
N GLY A 527 -11.80 32.86 -10.74
CA GLY A 527 -12.50 33.84 -11.57
C GLY A 527 -12.37 33.41 -13.03
N PRO A 528 -11.54 34.07 -13.85
CA PRO A 528 -11.40 33.70 -15.26
C PRO A 528 -10.31 32.66 -15.54
N ILE A 529 -9.65 32.10 -14.53
CA ILE A 529 -8.56 31.11 -14.65
C ILE A 529 -8.90 29.92 -13.74
N SER A 530 -8.70 28.70 -14.24
CA SER A 530 -8.82 27.46 -13.46
C SER A 530 -7.43 26.89 -13.15
N ILE A 531 -7.19 26.39 -11.95
CA ILE A 531 -5.96 25.71 -11.56
C ILE A 531 -6.25 24.23 -11.26
N VAL A 532 -5.47 23.32 -11.83
CA VAL A 532 -5.55 21.87 -11.54
C VAL A 532 -4.30 21.42 -10.81
N LEU A 533 -4.46 20.98 -9.56
CA LEU A 533 -3.40 20.45 -8.72
C LEU A 533 -3.41 18.91 -8.71
N ASP A 534 -2.29 18.29 -9.08
CA ASP A 534 -2.16 16.84 -9.22
C ASP A 534 -0.77 16.30 -8.82
N TYR A 535 -0.64 14.98 -8.72
CA TYR A 535 0.56 14.23 -8.34
C TYR A 535 1.14 13.43 -9.53
N ALA A 536 0.68 13.73 -10.75
CA ALA A 536 1.26 13.26 -12.00
C ALA A 536 2.77 13.50 -12.06
N HIS A 537 3.54 12.45 -12.33
CA HIS A 537 5.02 12.47 -12.35
C HIS A 537 5.62 11.53 -13.41
N ASN A 538 4.78 10.96 -14.28
CA ASN A 538 5.15 10.03 -15.36
C ASN A 538 4.38 10.38 -16.66
N PRO A 539 4.87 10.00 -17.85
CA PRO A 539 4.26 10.37 -19.13
C PRO A 539 2.76 10.08 -19.26
N ALA A 540 2.33 8.90 -18.80
CA ALA A 540 0.93 8.50 -18.87
C ALA A 540 0.02 9.40 -18.00
N ALA A 541 0.47 9.77 -16.81
CA ALA A 541 -0.26 10.69 -15.94
C ALA A 541 -0.33 12.11 -16.52
N TYR A 542 0.76 12.61 -17.14
CA TYR A 542 0.78 13.92 -17.79
C TYR A 542 -0.17 14.02 -18.98
N SER A 543 -0.20 13.00 -19.84
CA SER A 543 -1.13 12.94 -20.98
C SER A 543 -2.61 12.91 -20.53
N ALA A 544 -2.90 12.14 -19.47
CA ALA A 544 -4.23 12.06 -18.86
C ALA A 544 -4.66 13.40 -18.24
N LEU A 545 -3.77 14.08 -17.52
CA LEU A 545 -4.01 15.37 -16.89
C LEU A 545 -4.19 16.51 -17.92
N ALA A 546 -3.40 16.49 -18.99
CA ALA A 546 -3.57 17.42 -20.12
C ALA A 546 -4.94 17.27 -20.81
N THR A 547 -5.47 16.04 -20.88
CA THR A 547 -6.81 15.79 -21.43
C THR A 547 -7.90 16.47 -20.60
N LEU A 548 -7.82 16.39 -19.27
CA LEU A 548 -8.71 17.13 -18.37
C LEU A 548 -8.55 18.65 -18.57
N ALA A 549 -7.31 19.15 -18.51
CA ALA A 549 -7.04 20.58 -18.57
C ALA A 549 -7.45 21.23 -19.91
N ARG A 550 -7.27 20.52 -21.05
CA ARG A 550 -7.81 20.93 -22.35
C ARG A 550 -9.35 20.95 -22.37
N GLY A 551 -10.00 19.98 -21.72
CA GLY A 551 -11.45 19.96 -21.58
C GLY A 551 -12.00 21.14 -20.78
N LEU A 552 -11.29 21.54 -19.71
CA LEU A 552 -11.62 22.74 -18.92
C LEU A 552 -11.41 24.03 -19.74
N ALA A 553 -10.27 24.17 -20.42
CA ALA A 553 -9.92 25.35 -21.23
C ALA A 553 -10.85 25.57 -22.45
N GLN A 554 -11.55 24.53 -22.90
CA GLN A 554 -12.58 24.60 -23.94
C GLN A 554 -13.96 25.01 -23.41
N GLY A 555 -14.12 25.09 -22.09
CA GLY A 555 -15.39 25.30 -21.39
C GLY A 555 -16.33 24.09 -21.52
N GLN A 556 -17.26 23.95 -20.57
CA GLN A 556 -18.33 22.95 -20.65
C GLN A 556 -19.35 23.34 -21.74
N GLY A 557 -18.99 23.15 -23.01
CA GLY A 557 -19.77 23.56 -24.19
C GLY A 557 -19.89 25.08 -24.41
N GLN A 558 -19.55 25.91 -23.42
CA GLN A 558 -19.80 27.36 -23.47
C GLN A 558 -18.98 28.09 -24.54
N SER A 559 -17.70 27.78 -24.77
CA SER A 559 -16.90 28.49 -25.78
C SER A 559 -17.43 28.31 -27.21
N LYS A 560 -18.10 27.19 -27.51
CA LYS A 560 -18.82 27.00 -28.78
C LYS A 560 -20.09 27.86 -28.89
N ALA A 561 -20.72 28.21 -27.78
CA ALA A 561 -21.90 29.07 -27.74
C ALA A 561 -21.55 30.57 -27.69
N THR A 562 -20.41 30.95 -27.11
CA THR A 562 -19.94 32.34 -27.00
C THR A 562 -19.01 32.76 -28.14
N GLY A 563 -18.50 31.82 -28.94
CA GLY A 563 -17.57 32.09 -30.04
C GLY A 563 -16.15 32.47 -29.59
N GLN A 564 -15.81 32.23 -28.33
CA GLN A 564 -14.48 32.50 -27.80
C GLN A 564 -13.51 31.36 -28.17
N ASN A 565 -12.26 31.72 -28.46
CA ASN A 565 -11.19 30.72 -28.60
C ASN A 565 -10.98 30.01 -27.26
N PRO A 566 -10.67 28.69 -27.27
CA PRO A 566 -10.31 27.99 -26.05
C PRO A 566 -9.03 28.58 -25.46
N GLY A 567 -8.94 28.59 -24.13
CA GLY A 567 -7.76 29.06 -23.42
C GLY A 567 -6.54 28.15 -23.64
N ARG A 568 -5.39 28.67 -23.27
CA ARG A 568 -4.13 27.92 -23.25
C ARG A 568 -4.08 27.01 -22.03
N VAL A 569 -3.32 25.93 -22.13
CA VAL A 569 -2.99 25.08 -20.98
C VAL A 569 -1.52 25.23 -20.66
N LEU A 570 -1.25 25.88 -19.52
CA LEU A 570 0.09 26.08 -18.96
C LEU A 570 0.34 24.98 -17.92
N ALA A 571 1.57 24.48 -17.80
CA ALA A 571 1.88 23.43 -16.83
C ALA A 571 3.20 23.66 -16.09
N VAL A 572 3.13 23.63 -14.75
CA VAL A 572 4.27 23.50 -13.85
C VAL A 572 4.51 22.01 -13.63
N VAL A 573 5.67 21.51 -14.06
CA VAL A 573 5.93 20.07 -14.19
C VAL A 573 7.30 19.65 -13.65
N THR A 574 7.40 18.42 -13.18
CA THR A 574 8.66 17.80 -12.73
C THR A 574 8.55 16.26 -12.72
N SER A 575 9.61 15.59 -12.30
CA SER A 575 9.61 14.17 -11.94
C SER A 575 10.71 13.93 -10.87
N PRO A 576 10.57 12.94 -9.99
CA PRO A 576 11.60 12.58 -9.01
C PRO A 576 12.96 12.27 -9.66
N GLY A 577 14.06 12.75 -9.04
CA GLY A 577 15.41 12.59 -9.58
C GLY A 577 15.94 11.14 -9.63
N ASP A 578 15.26 10.19 -8.97
CA ASP A 578 15.55 8.74 -8.99
C ASP A 578 15.03 8.01 -10.25
N ARG A 579 14.49 8.74 -11.24
CA ARG A 579 14.16 8.21 -12.57
C ARG A 579 15.39 8.20 -13.48
N ARG A 580 15.38 7.31 -14.48
CA ARG A 580 16.45 7.24 -15.50
C ARG A 580 16.38 8.46 -16.41
N ASP A 581 17.51 8.87 -16.97
CA ASP A 581 17.62 10.07 -17.81
C ASP A 581 16.66 10.02 -19.01
N ALA A 582 16.51 8.83 -19.60
CA ALA A 582 15.57 8.58 -20.70
C ALA A 582 14.09 8.75 -20.29
N ASP A 583 13.74 8.49 -19.02
CA ASP A 583 12.37 8.65 -18.51
C ASP A 583 12.06 10.13 -18.22
N LEU A 584 13.05 10.86 -17.69
CA LEU A 584 13.00 12.31 -17.47
C LEU A 584 12.85 13.06 -18.82
N THR A 585 13.70 12.72 -19.79
CA THR A 585 13.64 13.27 -21.15
C THR A 585 12.30 12.95 -21.83
N ARG A 586 11.80 11.71 -21.71
CA ARG A 586 10.49 11.31 -22.27
C ARG A 586 9.34 12.03 -21.59
N THR A 587 9.43 12.29 -20.28
CA THR A 587 8.44 13.08 -19.54
C THR A 587 8.35 14.50 -20.12
N GLY A 588 9.50 15.16 -20.32
CA GLY A 588 9.58 16.45 -20.99
C GLY A 588 8.95 16.48 -22.37
N ALA A 589 9.33 15.53 -23.23
CA ALA A 589 8.78 15.39 -24.57
C ALA A 589 7.25 15.17 -24.56
N THR A 590 6.75 14.38 -23.61
CA THR A 590 5.31 14.12 -23.45
C THR A 590 4.55 15.39 -23.05
N CYS A 591 5.09 16.17 -22.11
CA CYS A 591 4.50 17.43 -21.69
C CYS A 591 4.44 18.44 -22.86
N ALA A 592 5.51 18.53 -23.67
CA ALA A 592 5.59 19.50 -24.77
C ALA A 592 4.61 19.21 -25.93
N MET A 593 4.20 17.95 -26.11
CA MET A 593 3.15 17.57 -27.07
C MET A 593 1.72 17.93 -26.62
N HIS A 594 1.52 18.32 -25.36
CA HIS A 594 0.19 18.41 -24.75
C HIS A 594 -0.15 19.78 -24.15
N PHE A 595 0.84 20.46 -23.57
CA PHE A 595 0.71 21.78 -22.95
C PHE A 595 1.29 22.88 -23.84
N ASP A 596 0.75 24.10 -23.80
CA ASP A 596 1.21 25.21 -24.64
C ASP A 596 2.47 25.90 -24.07
N GLN A 597 2.64 25.87 -22.74
CA GLN A 597 3.79 26.43 -22.04
C GLN A 597 4.14 25.60 -20.80
N LEU A 598 5.44 25.40 -20.59
CA LEU A 598 6.01 24.55 -19.54
C LEU A 598 6.93 25.34 -18.60
N PHE A 599 6.71 25.15 -17.30
CA PHE A 599 7.52 25.67 -16.22
C PHE A 599 8.09 24.47 -15.45
N VAL A 600 9.28 24.04 -15.86
CA VAL A 600 9.92 22.83 -15.34
C VAL A 600 10.69 23.16 -14.07
N TYR A 601 10.45 22.45 -12.97
CA TYR A 601 11.17 22.65 -11.71
C TYR A 601 11.88 21.39 -11.22
N GLU A 602 12.89 21.53 -10.37
CA GLU A 602 13.57 20.41 -9.72
C GLU A 602 12.77 19.95 -8.49
N SER A 603 12.52 18.65 -8.36
CA SER A 603 11.87 18.06 -7.19
C SER A 603 12.90 17.55 -6.18
N ALA A 604 12.64 16.45 -5.48
CA ALA A 604 13.67 15.79 -4.69
C ALA A 604 14.71 15.14 -5.63
N SER A 605 15.96 15.61 -5.58
CA SER A 605 17.04 15.13 -6.46
C SER A 605 17.40 13.65 -6.27
N ARG A 606 17.14 13.10 -5.07
CA ARG A 606 17.30 11.67 -4.73
C ARG A 606 18.64 11.04 -5.13
N GLY A 607 19.72 11.81 -5.02
CA GLY A 607 21.09 11.37 -5.33
C GLY A 607 21.64 11.88 -6.67
N ARG A 608 20.81 12.54 -7.47
CA ARG A 608 21.22 13.29 -8.67
C ARG A 608 21.74 14.70 -8.31
N VAL A 609 22.47 15.37 -9.21
CA VAL A 609 22.86 16.77 -9.02
C VAL A 609 21.60 17.65 -9.06
N VAL A 610 21.53 18.67 -8.18
CA VAL A 610 20.38 19.57 -8.10
C VAL A 610 20.24 20.37 -9.40
N GLY A 611 19.04 20.36 -9.98
CA GLY A 611 18.69 21.00 -11.27
C GLY A 611 18.90 20.12 -12.49
N GLU A 612 19.57 18.98 -12.36
CA GLU A 612 19.86 18.07 -13.46
C GLU A 612 18.59 17.35 -13.95
N ALA A 613 17.67 16.97 -13.07
CA ALA A 613 16.41 16.35 -13.49
C ALA A 613 15.50 17.36 -14.19
N ALA A 614 15.43 18.59 -13.67
CA ALA A 614 14.71 19.70 -14.30
C ALA A 614 15.27 20.01 -15.70
N GLU A 615 16.59 20.00 -15.88
CA GLU A 615 17.19 20.26 -17.19
C GLU A 615 17.03 19.06 -18.16
N LEU A 616 17.09 17.81 -17.71
CA LEU A 616 16.78 16.64 -18.55
C LEU A 616 15.33 16.65 -19.06
N ILE A 617 14.36 17.00 -18.20
CA ILE A 617 12.96 17.21 -18.59
C ILE A 617 12.88 18.39 -19.57
N SER A 618 13.55 19.50 -19.29
CA SER A 618 13.52 20.70 -20.15
C SER A 618 14.13 20.44 -21.53
N ALA A 619 15.24 19.71 -21.61
CA ALA A 619 15.88 19.31 -22.86
C ALA A 619 14.97 18.41 -23.70
N GLY A 620 14.31 17.42 -23.08
CA GLY A 620 13.32 16.57 -23.74
C GLY A 620 12.13 17.35 -24.29
N ALA A 621 11.63 18.33 -23.54
CA ALA A 621 10.56 19.21 -23.98
C ALA A 621 10.98 20.11 -25.17
N ARG A 622 12.15 20.77 -25.06
CA ARG A 622 12.70 21.61 -26.14
C ARG A 622 12.99 20.81 -27.42
N ALA A 623 13.44 19.57 -27.29
CA ALA A 623 13.73 18.68 -28.43
C ALA A 623 12.46 18.18 -29.16
N ALA A 624 11.37 17.93 -28.42
CA ALA A 624 10.08 17.57 -29.03
C ALA A 624 9.40 18.77 -29.71
N GLY A 625 9.62 19.98 -29.19
CA GLY A 625 8.93 21.18 -29.63
C GLY A 625 7.46 21.20 -29.20
N GLY A 626 6.69 22.20 -29.65
CA GLY A 626 5.27 22.34 -29.35
C GLY A 626 4.93 23.23 -28.16
N ALA A 627 5.85 23.41 -27.21
CA ALA A 627 5.67 24.26 -26.02
C ALA A 627 6.81 25.26 -25.81
N VAL A 628 6.50 26.43 -25.22
CA VAL A 628 7.52 27.34 -24.67
C VAL A 628 8.00 26.78 -23.33
N VAL A 629 9.32 26.62 -23.14
CA VAL A 629 9.89 25.96 -21.95
C VAL A 629 10.73 26.93 -21.12
N SER A 630 10.46 26.99 -19.81
CA SER A 630 11.28 27.70 -18.81
C SER A 630 11.64 26.75 -17.66
N THR A 631 12.83 26.91 -17.08
CA THR A 631 13.43 25.96 -16.14
C THR A 631 13.78 26.66 -14.83
N TYR A 632 13.47 26.02 -13.70
CA TYR A 632 13.58 26.56 -12.34
C TYR A 632 14.22 25.53 -11.40
N VAL A 633 14.88 26.00 -10.35
CA VAL A 633 15.41 25.12 -9.29
C VAL A 633 14.33 24.80 -8.25
N GLU A 634 13.38 25.71 -8.02
CA GLU A 634 12.37 25.59 -6.96
C GLU A 634 10.95 25.68 -7.53
N ALA A 635 9.99 25.03 -6.83
CA ALA A 635 8.59 24.99 -7.25
C ALA A 635 7.91 26.37 -7.20
N ALA A 636 8.13 27.14 -6.12
CA ALA A 636 7.40 28.41 -5.92
C ALA A 636 7.69 29.45 -7.03
N PRO A 637 8.95 29.72 -7.44
CA PRO A 637 9.23 30.58 -8.59
C PRO A 637 8.60 30.09 -9.91
N ALA A 638 8.53 28.77 -10.13
CA ALA A 638 7.88 28.20 -11.31
C ALA A 638 6.37 28.43 -11.30
N VAL A 639 5.70 28.17 -10.17
CA VAL A 639 4.27 28.45 -9.95
C VAL A 639 3.96 29.93 -10.11
N GLN A 640 4.77 30.81 -9.53
CA GLN A 640 4.60 32.26 -9.65
C GLN A 640 4.74 32.77 -11.08
N ALA A 641 5.72 32.26 -11.83
CA ALA A 641 5.90 32.60 -13.23
C ALA A 641 4.74 32.08 -14.10
N ALA A 642 4.25 30.87 -13.83
CA ALA A 642 3.13 30.28 -14.54
C ALA A 642 1.81 31.02 -14.28
N TYR A 643 1.52 31.36 -13.02
CA TYR A 643 0.34 32.15 -12.65
C TYR A 643 0.34 33.52 -13.32
N ARG A 644 1.47 34.24 -13.29
CA ARG A 644 1.62 35.54 -13.98
C ARG A 644 1.51 35.47 -15.50
N ALA A 645 1.77 34.30 -16.09
CA ALA A 645 1.66 34.07 -17.53
C ALA A 645 0.23 33.73 -17.99
N CYS A 646 -0.68 33.38 -17.06
CA CYS A 646 -2.06 33.03 -17.37
C CYS A 646 -2.88 34.25 -17.84
N GLN A 647 -3.82 34.00 -18.75
CA GLN A 647 -4.80 34.94 -19.27
C GLN A 647 -6.22 34.41 -18.98
N PRO A 648 -7.26 35.27 -19.05
CA PRO A 648 -8.64 34.82 -18.97
C PRO A 648 -8.97 33.69 -19.95
N GLY A 649 -9.50 32.59 -19.42
CA GLY A 649 -9.80 31.34 -20.13
C GLY A 649 -8.73 30.25 -19.99
N ASP A 650 -7.51 30.60 -19.58
CA ASP A 650 -6.42 29.63 -19.45
C ASP A 650 -6.62 28.66 -18.26
N VAL A 651 -6.00 27.49 -18.38
CA VAL A 651 -5.92 26.49 -17.32
C VAL A 651 -4.47 26.28 -16.92
N LEU A 652 -4.17 26.46 -15.63
CA LEU A 652 -2.85 26.20 -15.06
C LEU A 652 -2.83 24.83 -14.39
N VAL A 653 -1.99 23.92 -14.88
CA VAL A 653 -1.70 22.65 -14.22
C VAL A 653 -0.49 22.82 -13.30
N PHE A 654 -0.60 22.40 -12.04
CA PHE A 654 0.55 22.18 -11.16
C PHE A 654 0.62 20.69 -10.80
N ALA A 655 1.63 20.01 -11.32
CA ALA A 655 1.81 18.57 -11.19
C ALA A 655 2.99 18.21 -10.29
N CYS A 656 2.90 17.03 -9.66
CA CYS A 656 3.85 16.54 -8.66
C CYS A 656 4.00 17.48 -7.44
N GLY A 657 2.93 18.23 -7.12
CA GLY A 657 2.85 18.98 -5.87
C GLY A 657 3.00 18.04 -4.67
N THR A 658 3.80 18.43 -3.69
CA THR A 658 4.02 17.67 -2.45
C THR A 658 2.92 17.90 -1.42
N GLU A 659 2.38 19.13 -1.39
CA GLU A 659 1.31 19.56 -0.49
C GLU A 659 0.45 20.64 -1.18
N VAL A 660 -0.80 20.82 -0.73
CA VAL A 660 -1.69 21.88 -1.23
C VAL A 660 -1.19 23.26 -0.78
N SER A 661 -0.55 23.34 0.39
CA SER A 661 0.14 24.52 0.93
C SER A 661 1.15 25.11 -0.08
N THR A 662 1.87 24.27 -0.83
CA THR A 662 2.91 24.69 -1.79
C THR A 662 2.33 25.58 -2.89
N LEU A 663 1.10 25.30 -3.36
CA LEU A 663 0.41 26.14 -4.34
C LEU A 663 -0.06 27.46 -3.71
N ILE A 664 -0.69 27.37 -2.53
CA ILE A 664 -1.32 28.51 -1.84
C ILE A 664 -0.25 29.55 -1.48
N GLU A 665 0.84 29.14 -0.83
CA GLU A 665 1.88 30.07 -0.38
C GLU A 665 2.68 30.67 -1.55
N ALA A 666 2.98 29.88 -2.59
CA ALA A 666 3.62 30.40 -3.80
C ALA A 666 2.78 31.50 -4.47
N ILE A 667 1.44 31.38 -4.47
CA ILE A 667 0.54 32.41 -4.98
C ILE A 667 0.37 33.56 -3.96
N ARG A 668 0.38 33.29 -2.64
CA ARG A 668 0.20 34.31 -1.59
C ARG A 668 1.24 35.43 -1.67
N GLU A 669 2.49 35.10 -1.99
CA GLU A 669 3.57 36.07 -2.19
C GLU A 669 3.31 37.08 -3.33
N ILE A 670 2.41 36.78 -4.27
CA ILE A 670 2.22 37.56 -5.50
C ILE A 670 0.77 38.01 -5.73
N ASP A 671 -0.21 37.35 -5.12
CA ASP A 671 -1.65 37.61 -5.19
C ASP A 671 -2.34 36.99 -3.95
N ALA A 672 -2.22 37.68 -2.81
CA ALA A 672 -2.82 37.22 -1.55
C ALA A 672 -4.35 37.00 -1.63
N PRO A 673 -5.18 37.85 -2.29
CA PRO A 673 -6.61 37.59 -2.47
C PRO A 673 -6.92 36.34 -3.31
N ALA A 674 -6.08 35.96 -4.27
CA ALA A 674 -6.21 34.66 -4.94
C ALA A 674 -5.85 33.49 -4.01
N ALA A 675 -4.76 33.60 -3.25
CA ALA A 675 -4.36 32.58 -2.29
C ALA A 675 -5.41 32.34 -1.19
N GLU A 676 -6.09 33.39 -0.72
CA GLU A 676 -7.21 33.26 0.22
C GLU A 676 -8.39 32.49 -0.38
N ARG A 677 -8.73 32.74 -1.66
CA ARG A 677 -9.77 31.96 -2.37
C ARG A 677 -9.36 30.49 -2.57
N LEU A 678 -8.08 30.22 -2.84
CA LEU A 678 -7.56 28.84 -2.90
C LEU A 678 -7.65 28.17 -1.53
N ALA A 679 -7.26 28.85 -0.45
CA ALA A 679 -7.34 28.31 0.90
C ALA A 679 -8.79 28.01 1.33
N GLN A 680 -9.75 28.86 0.95
CA GLN A 680 -11.18 28.63 1.18
C GLN A 680 -11.71 27.42 0.40
N GLN A 681 -11.31 27.23 -0.86
CA GLN A 681 -11.68 26.06 -1.67
C GLN A 681 -10.94 24.78 -1.26
N ALA A 682 -9.76 24.90 -0.63
CA ALA A 682 -8.98 23.78 -0.14
C ALA A 682 -9.39 23.31 1.27
N ALA A 683 -10.10 24.15 2.03
CA ALA A 683 -10.62 23.80 3.34
C ALA A 683 -11.64 22.65 3.24
N PRO A 684 -11.70 21.74 4.24
CA PRO A 684 -12.81 20.80 4.34
C PRO A 684 -14.15 21.56 4.45
N ALA A 685 -15.20 21.01 3.86
CA ALA A 685 -16.55 21.54 4.01
C ALA A 685 -16.96 21.54 5.50
N ALA A 686 -17.55 22.65 5.94
CA ALA A 686 -17.95 22.91 7.33
C ALA A 686 -19.29 22.26 7.72
#